data_AF-B1ZN48-F1
#
_entry.id   AF-B1ZN48-F1
#
_cell.length_a   1.000
_cell.length_b   1.000
_cell.length_c   1.000
_cell.angle_alpha   90.00
_cell.angle_beta   90.00
_cell.angle_gamma   90.00
#
_symmetry.space_group_name_H-M   'P 1'
#
loop_
_entity.id
_entity.type
_entity.pdbx_description
1 polymer ?
#
loop_
_entity_poly.entity_id
_entity_poly.type
_entity_poly.pdbx_seq_one_letter_code
_entity_poly.pdbx_strand_id
1 'polypeptide(L)'
;MKSTSITSCLARASRLFAALLLSASATFAADETCPTCAGQVAVSGDFTHRKDPPFPRIEGAGANADAYLEDVHGRQFTVTISNLPAGRYTIEIGAAEMTAGAAGERIFTVRAGDQVLAQEFDLFAAAGGARKVAKIRGTIEKSDDALRGPLQLVFTASKGDAKFNTVTITDRAGGEAVAFAANELADAFGAAALVPPTVAEPAIWRDSSKPLRVRADDLIRRMSLAEKVSQLKNAAPGIPRLGLPAYDYWNEAAHGIANNGIATVFPQAIGAAAAWNPALLHQEGTVIGIEGRAKFNDYANRHNGDSKWWTGLTYWAPNINLFRDPRWGRGQETYGEDPFLTAEIGIEFVKGVQGDDPRYMLAMACAKHYAVHSGPERTRHSFNAEIPERDLFDTYLPHFERVVREGKVAGVMSAYNAVNGVPASANSFLLTELLRKRWGFEGYVPSDCDAIRDIYGEKQHHYVKTAEEAAALAVKAGCNLCCGGDYNALVRAVQQGLVTEKDLDGALYHTLWTRFRLGLFDPAEQVPFSGYTLKDNDLPAHSQVALELARQAIVLLKNDGTLPLDRTKLKQIAVIGPNAASKSMLEGNYHGSASRSISILDDIRNLVGSEIKITHAMGSPVTTKPGTAPWSGQDNTTDRPVAELKAEALKLAAEADAIIYVGGITPAQEGESFDRESIELPSEQEDLIRALHATGKPVVMVNCSGSAMALTWQDENLPAIVQAWYPGQEGGRAVAEVLFGETNPSGHLPITFYRSTADLPDFSDYSMKNRTYRYFTGRPLYAFGHGLSYSTFEYANLRVAPAANGALTVTLDLTNSGKRDGDDVVQLYATPPASSQPQELRALCGFRRTHVKAGETRTVTVTVPAVALRRWDIAKKDYAIPSGDWTIAAGASSADLRQKATIKL
;
A
#
# COMPACT_ATOMS: atom_id res chain seq x y z
N MET A 1 11.50 -80.18 28.98
CA MET A 1 11.73 -79.18 30.05
C MET A 1 10.79 -78.01 29.73
N LYS A 2 9.59 -77.96 30.34
CA LYS A 2 9.22 -77.16 31.53
C LYS A 2 9.52 -75.66 31.33
N SER A 3 8.60 -74.69 31.44
CA SER A 3 7.19 -74.75 31.89
C SER A 3 6.47 -73.39 31.70
N THR A 4 5.21 -73.45 31.25
CA THR A 4 3.98 -72.75 31.75
C THR A 4 3.89 -71.20 31.85
N SER A 5 2.78 -70.50 31.59
CA SER A 5 1.42 -70.83 31.10
C SER A 5 0.47 -69.62 31.19
N ILE A 6 -0.68 -69.66 30.47
CA ILE A 6 -2.02 -69.11 30.82
C ILE A 6 -2.16 -67.57 30.65
N THR A 7 -3.06 -66.98 29.85
CA THR A 7 -4.43 -67.37 29.45
C THR A 7 -4.83 -66.66 28.15
N SER A 8 -5.29 -67.42 27.16
CA SER A 8 -6.16 -66.97 26.08
C SER A 8 -7.56 -67.50 26.35
N CYS A 9 -8.55 -66.63 26.51
CA CYS A 9 -9.95 -67.03 26.47
C CYS A 9 -10.78 -65.83 26.01
N LEU A 10 -11.70 -66.09 25.07
CA LEU A 10 -12.71 -65.19 24.49
C LEU A 10 -12.26 -64.21 23.39
N ALA A 11 -11.86 -64.79 22.25
CA ALA A 11 -12.08 -64.19 20.94
C ALA A 11 -13.24 -64.94 20.26
N ARG A 12 -14.45 -64.36 20.29
CA ARG A 12 -15.67 -64.64 19.48
C ARG A 12 -16.96 -64.60 20.32
N ALA A 13 -17.33 -63.40 20.75
CA ALA A 13 -18.73 -62.99 20.90
C ALA A 13 -18.72 -61.45 20.97
N SER A 14 -19.69 -60.79 20.33
CA SER A 14 -19.84 -59.32 20.20
C SER A 14 -19.26 -58.69 18.92
N ARG A 15 -19.71 -59.20 17.76
CA ARG A 15 -20.06 -58.35 16.62
C ARG A 15 -21.58 -58.15 16.69
N LEU A 16 -22.05 -56.92 16.47
CA LEU A 16 -23.39 -56.34 16.74
C LEU A 16 -23.47 -55.62 18.10
N PHE A 17 -23.86 -54.34 18.07
CA PHE A 17 -23.87 -53.31 19.12
C PHE A 17 -22.58 -52.50 19.32
N ALA A 18 -22.14 -51.80 18.27
CA ALA A 18 -21.36 -50.56 18.37
C ALA A 18 -21.57 -49.72 17.11
N ALA A 19 -22.83 -49.38 16.85
CA ALA A 19 -23.24 -48.47 15.80
C ALA A 19 -24.38 -47.61 16.36
N LEU A 20 -24.04 -46.72 17.29
CA LEU A 20 -24.78 -45.52 17.70
C LEU A 20 -23.94 -44.84 18.78
N LEU A 21 -23.81 -43.51 18.71
CA LEU A 21 -23.09 -42.62 19.64
C LEU A 21 -21.59 -42.45 19.40
N LEU A 22 -21.25 -41.66 18.38
CA LEU A 22 -20.11 -40.74 18.38
C LEU A 22 -20.38 -39.63 17.35
N SER A 23 -21.44 -38.87 17.62
CA SER A 23 -21.66 -37.54 17.07
C SER A 23 -21.46 -36.56 18.23
N ALA A 24 -20.28 -35.95 18.31
CA ALA A 24 -20.05 -34.77 19.13
C ALA A 24 -19.48 -33.69 18.21
N SER A 25 -20.39 -32.82 17.81
CA SER A 25 -20.22 -31.60 17.05
C SER A 25 -19.35 -30.59 17.81
N ALA A 26 -18.21 -30.23 17.23
CA ALA A 26 -17.51 -28.99 17.57
C ALA A 26 -18.03 -27.89 16.64
N THR A 27 -19.01 -27.13 17.13
CA THR A 27 -19.43 -25.86 16.54
C THR A 27 -18.35 -24.81 16.82
N PHE A 28 -17.68 -24.33 15.77
CA PHE A 28 -16.81 -23.15 15.89
C PHE A 28 -17.71 -21.92 16.07
N ALA A 29 -17.58 -21.20 17.18
CA ALA A 29 -18.14 -19.85 17.30
C ALA A 29 -17.29 -18.92 16.43
N ALA A 30 -17.93 -18.17 15.53
CA ALA A 30 -17.28 -17.14 14.76
C ALA A 30 -16.88 -15.96 15.66
N ASP A 31 -15.88 -15.17 15.25
CA ASP A 31 -15.42 -14.01 16.02
C ASP A 31 -16.61 -13.06 16.30
N GLU A 32 -16.90 -12.79 17.56
CA GLU A 32 -18.00 -11.89 17.99
C GLU A 32 -17.45 -10.51 18.30
N THR A 33 -18.18 -9.45 17.95
CA THR A 33 -17.80 -8.08 18.31
C THR A 33 -18.87 -7.42 19.17
N CYS A 34 -18.44 -6.66 20.18
CA CYS A 34 -19.32 -5.91 21.08
C CYS A 34 -19.87 -4.66 20.37
N PRO A 35 -21.18 -4.57 20.09
CA PRO A 35 -21.77 -3.41 19.41
C PRO A 35 -21.78 -2.16 20.29
N THR A 36 -22.00 -2.32 21.61
CA THR A 36 -22.01 -1.23 22.59
C THR A 36 -20.62 -0.65 22.85
N CYS A 37 -19.58 -1.42 22.55
CA CYS A 37 -18.18 -1.02 22.64
C CYS A 37 -17.65 -0.38 21.35
N ALA A 38 -18.52 0.08 20.45
CA ALA A 38 -18.14 0.61 19.13
C ALA A 38 -17.26 -0.34 18.28
N GLY A 39 -17.39 -1.67 18.46
CA GLY A 39 -16.57 -2.67 17.76
C GLY A 39 -15.14 -2.81 18.29
N GLN A 40 -14.81 -2.15 19.40
CA GLN A 40 -13.49 -2.17 20.01
C GLN A 40 -13.12 -3.54 20.61
N VAL A 41 -14.11 -4.34 20.96
CA VAL A 41 -13.94 -5.64 21.63
C VAL A 41 -14.39 -6.76 20.71
N ALA A 42 -13.56 -7.80 20.58
CA ALA A 42 -13.89 -9.03 19.88
C ALA A 42 -13.57 -10.29 20.71
N VAL A 43 -14.32 -11.39 20.54
CA VAL A 43 -14.03 -12.70 21.17
C VAL A 43 -13.82 -13.75 20.09
N SER A 44 -12.76 -14.53 20.22
CA SER A 44 -12.32 -15.55 19.25
C SER A 44 -11.84 -16.82 19.96
N GLY A 45 -11.82 -17.97 19.30
CA GLY A 45 -11.35 -19.25 19.85
C GLY A 45 -12.49 -20.20 20.24
N ASP A 46 -12.23 -21.14 21.15
CA ASP A 46 -13.21 -22.12 21.63
C ASP A 46 -14.03 -21.52 22.78
N PHE A 47 -15.21 -20.99 22.45
CA PHE A 47 -16.17 -20.46 23.41
C PHE A 47 -17.63 -20.70 23.01
N THR A 48 -18.51 -20.63 24.00
CA THR A 48 -19.97 -20.64 23.88
C THR A 48 -20.57 -19.64 24.86
N HIS A 49 -21.76 -19.13 24.53
CA HIS A 49 -22.57 -18.34 25.45
C HIS A 49 -23.46 -19.21 26.31
N ARG A 50 -23.59 -18.86 27.58
CA ARG A 50 -24.64 -19.39 28.45
C ARG A 50 -25.42 -18.25 29.04
N LYS A 51 -26.75 -18.38 28.98
CA LYS A 51 -27.71 -17.56 29.70
C LYS A 51 -28.36 -18.37 30.80
N ASP A 52 -28.04 -18.04 32.03
CA ASP A 52 -28.63 -18.63 33.22
C ASP A 52 -30.02 -18.00 33.49
N PRO A 53 -30.98 -18.78 34.03
CA PRO A 53 -32.28 -18.24 34.38
C PRO A 53 -32.15 -17.17 35.47
N PRO A 54 -33.07 -16.19 35.54
CA PRO A 54 -33.00 -15.14 36.55
C PRO A 54 -33.07 -15.74 37.96
N PHE A 55 -31.99 -15.63 38.73
CA PHE A 55 -31.90 -16.10 40.10
C PHE A 55 -32.16 -14.95 41.09
N PRO A 56 -32.81 -15.21 42.25
CA PRO A 56 -33.23 -14.15 43.17
C PRO A 56 -32.06 -13.41 43.87
N ARG A 57 -30.81 -13.91 43.80
CA ARG A 57 -29.61 -13.18 44.27
C ARG A 57 -28.29 -13.81 43.78
N ILE A 58 -27.44 -13.02 43.12
CA ILE A 58 -26.00 -13.31 42.92
C ILE A 58 -25.21 -12.43 43.90
N GLU A 59 -24.53 -13.03 44.87
CA GLU A 59 -23.78 -12.31 45.89
C GLU A 59 -22.53 -11.66 45.29
N GLY A 60 -22.27 -10.39 45.59
CA GLY A 60 -21.11 -9.65 45.07
C GLY A 60 -21.32 -9.00 43.69
N ALA A 61 -22.47 -9.19 43.03
CA ALA A 61 -22.77 -8.56 41.73
C ALA A 61 -23.23 -7.09 41.82
N GLY A 62 -23.56 -6.58 43.02
CA GLY A 62 -23.98 -5.19 43.23
C GLY A 62 -25.25 -4.83 42.44
N ALA A 63 -25.29 -3.63 41.85
CA ALA A 63 -26.40 -3.17 41.02
C ALA A 63 -26.41 -3.79 39.60
N ASN A 64 -25.37 -4.54 39.24
CA ASN A 64 -25.19 -5.10 37.89
C ASN A 64 -25.42 -6.62 37.87
N ALA A 65 -26.46 -7.09 38.59
CA ALA A 65 -26.74 -8.51 38.73
C ALA A 65 -27.05 -9.21 37.40
N ASP A 66 -27.69 -8.50 36.46
CA ASP A 66 -28.08 -9.04 35.16
C ASP A 66 -26.88 -9.36 34.26
N ALA A 67 -25.77 -8.60 34.36
CA ALA A 67 -24.55 -8.87 33.60
C ALA A 67 -23.85 -10.17 34.02
N TYR A 68 -24.22 -10.74 35.18
CA TYR A 68 -23.71 -12.03 35.66
C TYR A 68 -24.64 -13.21 35.37
N LEU A 69 -25.77 -12.96 34.71
CA LEU A 69 -26.67 -14.01 34.22
C LEU A 69 -26.25 -14.57 32.86
N GLU A 70 -25.35 -13.89 32.15
CA GLU A 70 -24.78 -14.39 30.89
C GLU A 70 -23.26 -14.46 30.96
N ASP A 71 -22.68 -15.51 30.39
CA ASP A 71 -21.24 -15.70 30.32
C ASP A 71 -20.78 -16.20 28.96
N VAL A 72 -19.53 -15.85 28.64
CA VAL A 72 -18.72 -16.52 27.62
C VAL A 72 -17.85 -17.55 28.33
N HIS A 73 -17.89 -18.80 27.88
CA HIS A 73 -17.08 -19.89 28.44
C HIS A 73 -16.54 -20.84 27.39
N GLY A 74 -15.36 -21.44 27.62
CA GLY A 74 -14.83 -22.52 26.78
C GLY A 74 -13.43 -22.97 27.20
N ARG A 75 -12.81 -23.89 26.45
CA ARG A 75 -11.53 -24.49 26.85
C ARG A 75 -10.35 -23.55 26.59
N GLN A 76 -10.39 -22.78 25.51
CA GLN A 76 -9.38 -21.78 25.19
C GLN A 76 -9.92 -20.71 24.23
N PHE A 77 -10.06 -19.48 24.70
CA PHE A 77 -10.55 -18.36 23.90
C PHE A 77 -9.81 -17.06 24.23
N THR A 78 -9.91 -16.07 23.35
CA THR A 78 -9.24 -14.78 23.44
C THR A 78 -10.23 -13.65 23.26
N VAL A 79 -10.20 -12.69 24.18
CA VAL A 79 -10.86 -11.39 24.03
C VAL A 79 -9.82 -10.39 23.50
N THR A 80 -10.06 -9.84 22.33
CA THR A 80 -9.23 -8.81 21.70
C THR A 80 -9.84 -7.43 21.92
N ILE A 81 -9.05 -6.48 22.40
CA ILE A 81 -9.41 -5.08 22.57
C ILE A 81 -8.52 -4.25 21.64
N SER A 82 -9.12 -3.79 20.54
CA SER A 82 -8.46 -3.00 19.50
C SER A 82 -8.50 -1.52 19.83
N ASN A 83 -7.66 -0.70 19.21
CA ASN A 83 -7.64 0.76 19.34
C ASN A 83 -7.52 1.25 20.80
N LEU A 84 -6.95 0.43 21.70
CA LEU A 84 -6.65 0.86 23.07
C LEU A 84 -5.32 1.62 23.01
N PRO A 85 -5.28 2.93 23.38
CA PRO A 85 -4.07 3.72 23.29
C PRO A 85 -2.89 3.10 24.06
N ALA A 86 -1.66 3.46 23.69
CA ALA A 86 -0.50 3.07 24.47
C ALA A 86 -0.58 3.68 25.88
N GLY A 87 -0.37 2.89 26.92
CA GLY A 87 -0.48 3.35 28.29
C GLY A 87 -0.62 2.23 29.31
N ARG A 88 -0.71 2.64 30.58
CA ARG A 88 -0.88 1.74 31.72
C ARG A 88 -2.35 1.57 32.06
N TYR A 89 -2.81 0.33 32.16
CA TYR A 89 -4.21 0.00 32.42
C TYR A 89 -4.38 -0.98 33.57
N THR A 90 -5.46 -0.85 34.32
CA THR A 90 -5.94 -1.87 35.26
C THR A 90 -7.08 -2.65 34.62
N ILE A 91 -6.95 -3.97 34.62
CA ILE A 91 -7.95 -4.91 34.09
C ILE A 91 -8.65 -5.56 35.27
N GLU A 92 -9.98 -5.55 35.26
CA GLU A 92 -10.84 -6.32 36.15
C GLU A 92 -11.73 -7.25 35.32
N ILE A 93 -11.71 -8.54 35.62
CA ILE A 93 -12.56 -9.55 35.01
C ILE A 93 -13.47 -10.13 36.09
N GLY A 94 -14.77 -10.00 35.91
CA GLY A 94 -15.79 -10.55 36.79
C GLY A 94 -16.27 -11.91 36.28
N ALA A 95 -16.35 -12.90 37.17
CA ALA A 95 -16.92 -14.20 36.88
C ALA A 95 -17.73 -14.72 38.07
N ALA A 96 -18.90 -15.29 37.83
CA ALA A 96 -19.71 -15.95 38.85
C ALA A 96 -19.87 -17.45 38.53
N GLU A 97 -19.74 -18.32 39.52
CA GLU A 97 -20.01 -19.75 39.32
C GLU A 97 -21.48 -20.05 39.60
N MET A 98 -22.19 -20.54 38.58
CA MET A 98 -23.63 -20.83 38.66
C MET A 98 -23.93 -22.34 38.64
N THR A 99 -22.94 -23.16 38.28
CA THR A 99 -23.12 -24.57 37.93
C THR A 99 -22.25 -25.56 38.71
N ALA A 100 -21.00 -25.21 39.00
CA ALA A 100 -20.12 -26.09 39.77
C ALA A 100 -20.58 -26.18 41.23
N GLY A 101 -20.54 -27.38 41.78
CA GLY A 101 -21.02 -27.69 43.14
C GLY A 101 -19.92 -27.63 44.20
N ALA A 102 -18.65 -27.64 43.80
CA ALA A 102 -17.52 -27.68 44.71
C ALA A 102 -16.25 -27.03 44.12
N ALA A 103 -15.29 -26.74 45.01
CA ALA A 103 -13.95 -26.34 44.63
C ALA A 103 -13.27 -27.42 43.76
N GLY A 104 -12.44 -26.98 42.83
CA GLY A 104 -11.65 -27.83 41.93
C GLY A 104 -12.43 -28.36 40.73
N GLU A 105 -13.66 -27.90 40.48
CA GLU A 105 -14.46 -28.29 39.31
C GLU A 105 -14.26 -27.37 38.10
N ARG A 106 -13.89 -26.10 38.33
CA ARG A 106 -13.56 -25.13 37.28
C ARG A 106 -12.28 -24.37 37.62
N ILE A 107 -11.22 -24.66 36.88
CA ILE A 107 -9.88 -24.12 37.06
C ILE A 107 -9.36 -23.62 35.72
N PHE A 108 -8.89 -22.37 35.66
CA PHE A 108 -8.37 -21.78 34.43
C PHE A 108 -7.31 -20.69 34.68
N THR A 109 -6.53 -20.41 33.65
CA THR A 109 -5.52 -19.35 33.63
C THR A 109 -6.00 -18.22 32.74
N VAL A 110 -5.71 -16.97 33.13
CA VAL A 110 -5.99 -15.76 32.34
C VAL A 110 -4.70 -14.97 32.14
N ARG A 111 -4.38 -14.61 30.91
CA ARG A 111 -3.23 -13.78 30.55
C ARG A 111 -3.68 -12.52 29.81
N ALA A 112 -2.96 -11.43 29.98
CA ALA A 112 -3.10 -10.21 29.18
C ALA A 112 -1.75 -9.92 28.50
N GLY A 113 -1.65 -10.24 27.21
CA GLY A 113 -0.36 -10.35 26.53
C GLY A 113 0.56 -11.36 27.24
N ASP A 114 1.80 -10.96 27.53
CA ASP A 114 2.77 -11.82 28.22
C ASP A 114 2.49 -11.98 29.72
N GLN A 115 1.64 -11.12 30.29
CA GLN A 115 1.41 -11.04 31.74
C GLN A 115 0.31 -12.02 32.19
N VAL A 116 0.57 -12.76 33.27
CA VAL A 116 -0.41 -13.64 33.89
C VAL A 116 -1.26 -12.83 34.88
N LEU A 117 -2.57 -12.76 34.65
CA LEU A 117 -3.53 -12.10 35.56
C LEU A 117 -4.03 -13.06 36.64
N ALA A 118 -4.22 -14.34 36.29
CA ALA A 118 -4.54 -15.41 37.22
C ALA A 118 -3.99 -16.74 36.70
N GLN A 119 -3.46 -17.58 37.59
CA GLN A 119 -2.89 -18.89 37.25
C GLN A 119 -3.61 -19.98 38.05
N GLU A 120 -4.05 -21.04 37.38
CA GLU A 120 -4.82 -22.14 38.01
C GLU A 120 -5.95 -21.61 38.93
N PHE A 121 -6.69 -20.62 38.43
CA PHE A 121 -7.74 -19.93 39.17
C PHE A 121 -8.95 -20.84 39.35
N ASP A 122 -9.17 -21.29 40.58
CA ASP A 122 -10.38 -22.00 40.99
C ASP A 122 -11.50 -21.00 41.28
N LEU A 123 -12.46 -20.90 40.37
CA LEU A 123 -13.53 -19.92 40.45
C LEU A 123 -14.41 -20.11 41.69
N PHE A 124 -14.77 -21.36 42.02
CA PHE A 124 -15.67 -21.65 43.14
C PHE A 124 -14.98 -21.37 44.48
N ALA A 125 -13.70 -21.76 44.61
CA ALA A 125 -12.93 -21.48 45.81
C ALA A 125 -12.69 -19.97 45.98
N ALA A 126 -12.33 -19.27 44.90
CA ALA A 126 -12.08 -17.82 44.93
C ALA A 126 -13.35 -17.01 45.25
N ALA A 127 -14.51 -17.45 44.74
CA ALA A 127 -15.80 -16.82 45.02
C ALA A 127 -16.34 -17.14 46.43
N GLY A 128 -15.86 -18.21 47.07
CA GLY A 128 -16.38 -18.69 48.36
C GLY A 128 -17.75 -19.38 48.25
N GLY A 129 -17.99 -20.06 47.12
CA GLY A 129 -19.22 -20.83 46.84
C GLY A 129 -19.95 -20.43 45.55
N ALA A 130 -20.95 -21.22 45.17
CA ALA A 130 -21.81 -20.94 44.03
C ALA A 130 -22.66 -19.68 44.23
N ARG A 131 -23.01 -19.03 43.10
CA ARG A 131 -23.79 -17.78 42.99
C ARG A 131 -23.14 -16.60 43.68
N LYS A 132 -21.80 -16.58 43.67
CA LYS A 132 -20.98 -15.47 44.16
C LYS A 132 -20.01 -15.03 43.07
N VAL A 133 -19.76 -13.73 42.99
CA VAL A 133 -18.80 -13.15 42.04
C VAL A 133 -17.39 -13.26 42.59
N ALA A 134 -16.48 -13.80 41.79
CA ALA A 134 -15.04 -13.62 41.96
C ALA A 134 -14.52 -12.60 40.94
N LYS A 135 -13.46 -11.87 41.33
CA LYS A 135 -12.82 -10.85 40.49
C LYS A 135 -11.35 -11.19 40.27
N ILE A 136 -10.94 -11.25 39.02
CA ILE A 136 -9.54 -11.33 38.62
C ILE A 136 -9.07 -9.91 38.30
N ARG A 137 -7.96 -9.48 38.88
CA ARG A 137 -7.42 -8.12 38.69
C ARG A 137 -5.94 -8.16 38.37
N GLY A 138 -5.51 -7.29 37.47
CA GLY A 138 -4.10 -7.04 37.23
C GLY A 138 -3.85 -5.72 36.50
N THR A 139 -2.58 -5.34 36.39
CA THR A 139 -2.17 -4.09 35.75
C THR A 139 -1.20 -4.41 34.64
N ILE A 140 -1.41 -3.84 33.46
CA ILE A 140 -0.56 -4.04 32.28
C ILE A 140 -0.01 -2.70 31.77
N GLU A 141 1.08 -2.78 31.01
CA GLU A 141 1.56 -1.71 30.14
C GLU A 141 1.26 -2.12 28.69
N LYS A 142 0.44 -1.33 27.99
CA LYS A 142 0.08 -1.55 26.60
C LYS A 142 0.93 -0.67 25.69
N SER A 143 1.63 -1.28 24.74
CA SER A 143 2.30 -0.56 23.64
C SER A 143 1.32 -0.21 22.53
N ASP A 144 1.71 0.67 21.62
CA ASP A 144 0.89 1.03 20.45
C ASP A 144 0.47 -0.19 19.62
N ASP A 145 -0.78 -0.20 19.13
CA ASP A 145 -1.34 -1.29 18.31
C ASP A 145 -0.51 -1.52 17.03
N ALA A 146 0.05 -0.46 16.42
CA ALA A 146 0.87 -0.58 15.22
C ALA A 146 2.20 -1.32 15.47
N LEU A 147 2.65 -1.40 16.73
CA LEU A 147 3.92 -2.04 17.10
C LEU A 147 3.76 -3.47 17.61
N ARG A 148 2.69 -3.77 18.35
CA ARG A 148 2.50 -5.08 19.02
C ARG A 148 1.10 -5.69 18.84
N GLY A 149 0.25 -5.07 18.04
CA GLY A 149 -1.14 -5.48 17.87
C GLY A 149 -2.04 -5.11 19.06
N PRO A 150 -3.34 -5.45 18.96
CA PRO A 150 -4.35 -5.12 19.96
C PRO A 150 -4.11 -5.86 21.28
N LEU A 151 -4.71 -5.38 22.37
CA LEU A 151 -4.62 -6.06 23.67
C LEU A 151 -5.41 -7.37 23.63
N GLN A 152 -4.78 -8.47 24.02
CA GLN A 152 -5.41 -9.78 24.07
C GLN A 152 -5.51 -10.31 25.49
N LEU A 153 -6.72 -10.67 25.92
CA LEU A 153 -7.00 -11.43 27.14
C LEU A 153 -7.23 -12.89 26.77
N VAL A 154 -6.26 -13.76 27.09
CA VAL A 154 -6.29 -15.18 26.74
C VAL A 154 -6.74 -15.99 27.94
N PHE A 155 -7.81 -16.77 27.76
CA PHE A 155 -8.38 -17.67 28.76
C PHE A 155 -8.01 -19.12 28.39
N THR A 156 -7.56 -19.92 29.36
CA THR A 156 -7.16 -21.31 29.12
C THR A 156 -7.56 -22.19 30.28
N ALA A 157 -8.41 -23.18 30.03
CA ALA A 157 -8.99 -24.02 31.07
C ALA A 157 -8.14 -25.27 31.36
N SER A 158 -7.72 -25.45 32.61
CA SER A 158 -7.07 -26.69 33.06
C SER A 158 -8.09 -27.75 33.48
N LYS A 159 -9.26 -27.33 34.02
CA LYS A 159 -10.38 -28.21 34.38
C LYS A 159 -11.73 -27.46 34.28
N GLY A 160 -12.77 -28.10 33.74
CA GLY A 160 -14.00 -27.38 33.34
C GLY A 160 -13.72 -26.37 32.23
N ASP A 161 -14.60 -25.39 32.01
CA ASP A 161 -14.36 -24.32 31.03
C ASP A 161 -13.88 -23.03 31.71
N ALA A 162 -12.98 -22.28 31.07
CA ALA A 162 -12.69 -20.92 31.49
C ALA A 162 -13.91 -20.05 31.21
N LYS A 163 -14.14 -18.97 31.97
CA LYS A 163 -15.28 -18.08 31.71
C LYS A 163 -15.06 -16.64 32.17
N PHE A 164 -15.83 -15.73 31.59
CA PHE A 164 -16.06 -14.39 32.13
C PHE A 164 -17.52 -13.98 31.96
N ASN A 165 -17.97 -13.09 32.84
CA ASN A 165 -19.27 -12.42 32.75
C ASN A 165 -19.09 -10.94 32.37
N THR A 166 -18.10 -10.26 32.96
CA THR A 166 -17.82 -8.84 32.71
C THR A 166 -16.32 -8.58 32.59
N VAL A 167 -15.93 -7.58 31.80
CA VAL A 167 -14.56 -7.07 31.74
C VAL A 167 -14.59 -5.55 31.80
N THR A 168 -13.70 -4.98 32.62
CA THR A 168 -13.51 -3.54 32.75
C THR A 168 -12.02 -3.23 32.68
N ILE A 169 -11.66 -2.25 31.85
CA ILE A 169 -10.30 -1.74 31.68
C ILE A 169 -10.33 -0.26 32.05
N THR A 170 -9.57 0.11 33.07
CA THR A 170 -9.45 1.50 33.51
C THR A 170 -8.05 2.05 33.24
N ASP A 171 -7.97 3.31 32.82
CA ASP A 171 -6.72 4.01 32.64
C ASP A 171 -6.08 4.41 33.98
N ARG A 172 -4.88 4.98 33.93
CA ARG A 172 -4.13 5.43 35.11
C ARG A 172 -4.82 6.54 35.91
N ALA A 173 -5.70 7.33 35.28
CA ALA A 173 -6.47 8.37 35.94
C ALA A 173 -7.75 7.83 36.61
N GLY A 174 -8.05 6.54 36.45
CA GLY A 174 -9.26 5.90 36.93
C GLY A 174 -10.47 6.09 35.99
N GLY A 175 -10.23 6.59 34.77
CA GLY A 175 -11.23 6.64 33.71
C GLY A 175 -11.50 5.26 33.14
N GLU A 176 -12.76 4.95 32.86
CA GLU A 176 -13.16 3.72 32.18
C GLU A 176 -12.76 3.81 30.71
N ALA A 177 -11.77 3.04 30.29
CA ALA A 177 -11.28 3.02 28.91
C ALA A 177 -12.13 2.07 28.05
N VAL A 178 -12.48 0.90 28.59
CA VAL A 178 -13.38 -0.09 27.97
C VAL A 178 -14.11 -0.85 29.07
N ALA A 179 -15.43 -0.99 28.97
CA ALA A 179 -16.20 -1.89 29.82
C ALA A 179 -17.26 -2.61 28.98
N PHE A 180 -17.41 -3.91 29.23
CA PHE A 180 -18.41 -4.72 28.55
C PHE A 180 -18.82 -5.95 29.36
N ALA A 181 -19.99 -6.48 29.03
CA ALA A 181 -20.51 -7.72 29.58
C ALA A 181 -20.74 -8.77 28.48
N ALA A 182 -20.76 -10.05 28.87
CA ALA A 182 -20.95 -11.17 27.94
C ALA A 182 -22.30 -11.09 27.19
N ASN A 183 -23.35 -10.57 27.84
CA ASN A 183 -24.65 -10.35 27.20
C ASN A 183 -24.63 -9.26 26.11
N GLU A 184 -23.62 -8.40 26.08
CA GLU A 184 -23.43 -7.39 25.04
C GLU A 184 -22.62 -7.92 23.85
N LEU A 185 -21.99 -9.09 24.03
CA LEU A 185 -21.36 -9.87 22.96
C LEU A 185 -22.35 -10.85 22.31
N ALA A 186 -23.48 -11.11 22.97
CA ALA A 186 -24.47 -12.10 22.54
C ALA A 186 -25.42 -11.58 21.43
N ASP A 187 -25.43 -12.34 20.32
CA ASP A 187 -26.33 -12.41 19.15
C ASP A 187 -26.00 -11.60 17.87
N ALA A 188 -25.93 -12.17 16.64
CA ALA A 188 -26.41 -13.47 16.13
C ALA A 188 -25.68 -13.95 14.84
N PHE A 189 -24.78 -14.93 14.93
CA PHE A 189 -24.85 -16.01 13.93
C PHE A 189 -25.95 -16.92 14.45
N GLY A 190 -27.17 -16.86 13.88
CA GLY A 190 -28.11 -17.94 14.16
C GLY A 190 -27.38 -19.26 13.90
N ALA A 191 -27.55 -20.29 14.74
CA ALA A 191 -26.81 -21.55 14.60
C ALA A 191 -26.83 -22.09 13.15
N ALA A 192 -27.90 -21.79 12.40
CA ALA A 192 -28.02 -22.01 10.96
C ALA A 192 -26.87 -21.47 10.09
N ALA A 193 -26.31 -20.29 10.39
CA ALA A 193 -25.22 -19.68 9.62
C ALA A 193 -23.87 -20.39 9.80
N LEU A 194 -23.71 -21.16 10.88
CA LEU A 194 -22.53 -22.00 11.15
C LEU A 194 -22.67 -23.41 10.57
N VAL A 195 -23.89 -23.84 10.23
CA VAL A 195 -24.14 -25.19 9.71
C VAL A 195 -23.61 -25.27 8.27
N PRO A 196 -22.60 -26.11 7.99
CA PRO A 196 -22.13 -26.29 6.62
C PRO A 196 -23.20 -27.01 5.78
N PRO A 197 -23.30 -26.70 4.48
CA PRO A 197 -24.19 -27.41 3.59
C PRO A 197 -23.77 -28.88 3.44
N THR A 198 -24.74 -29.79 3.37
CA THR A 198 -24.48 -31.21 3.09
C THR A 198 -24.26 -31.41 1.60
N VAL A 199 -23.02 -31.73 1.22
CA VAL A 199 -22.62 -31.95 -0.17
C VAL A 199 -22.16 -33.40 -0.34
N ALA A 200 -22.97 -34.21 -1.02
CA ALA A 200 -22.70 -35.64 -1.19
C ALA A 200 -21.62 -35.93 -2.26
N GLU A 201 -21.42 -35.03 -3.23
CA GLU A 201 -20.40 -35.25 -4.26
C GLU A 201 -18.99 -35.10 -3.69
N PRO A 202 -18.01 -35.88 -4.18
CA PRO A 202 -16.60 -35.72 -3.84
C PRO A 202 -16.11 -34.29 -4.08
N ALA A 203 -15.21 -33.81 -3.22
CA ALA A 203 -14.57 -32.50 -3.40
C ALA A 203 -13.69 -32.51 -4.66
N ILE A 204 -13.97 -31.59 -5.59
CA ILE A 204 -13.23 -31.45 -6.85
C ILE A 204 -12.43 -30.15 -6.90
N TRP A 205 -12.57 -29.28 -5.91
CA TRP A 205 -11.87 -27.98 -5.92
C TRP A 205 -10.33 -28.10 -5.89
N ARG A 206 -9.76 -29.24 -5.46
CA ARG A 206 -8.32 -29.54 -5.57
C ARG A 206 -7.92 -30.29 -6.85
N ASP A 207 -8.88 -30.68 -7.70
CA ASP A 207 -8.59 -31.37 -8.96
C ASP A 207 -8.14 -30.35 -10.01
N SER A 208 -6.82 -30.23 -10.16
CA SER A 208 -6.18 -29.29 -11.08
C SER A 208 -6.43 -29.58 -12.56
N SER A 209 -7.09 -30.69 -12.91
CA SER A 209 -7.56 -30.97 -14.28
C SER A 209 -8.87 -30.28 -14.63
N LYS A 210 -9.61 -29.76 -13.64
CA LYS A 210 -10.91 -29.10 -13.85
C LYS A 210 -10.76 -27.59 -14.10
N PRO A 211 -11.70 -26.97 -14.83
CA PRO A 211 -11.72 -25.52 -15.01
C PRO A 211 -11.76 -24.77 -13.67
N LEU A 212 -11.01 -23.67 -13.56
CA LEU A 212 -10.89 -22.87 -12.33
C LEU A 212 -12.25 -22.51 -11.74
N ARG A 213 -13.19 -22.04 -12.58
CA ARG A 213 -14.53 -21.65 -12.12
C ARG A 213 -15.27 -22.80 -11.43
N VAL A 214 -15.23 -24.00 -12.00
CA VAL A 214 -15.86 -25.20 -11.43
C VAL A 214 -15.25 -25.55 -10.08
N ARG A 215 -13.92 -25.40 -9.95
CA ARG A 215 -13.20 -25.66 -8.70
C ARG A 215 -13.57 -24.64 -7.61
N ALA A 216 -13.60 -23.36 -7.96
CA ALA A 216 -13.98 -22.30 -7.03
C ALA A 216 -15.43 -22.45 -6.56
N ASP A 217 -16.38 -22.69 -7.48
CA ASP A 217 -17.79 -22.89 -7.14
C ASP A 217 -17.98 -24.15 -6.25
N ASP A 218 -17.21 -25.23 -6.47
CA ASP A 218 -17.22 -26.41 -5.59
C ASP A 218 -16.70 -26.11 -4.18
N LEU A 219 -15.70 -25.23 -4.03
CA LEU A 219 -15.23 -24.80 -2.72
C LEU A 219 -16.28 -23.93 -2.01
N ILE A 220 -16.84 -22.94 -2.72
CA ILE A 220 -17.82 -21.98 -2.20
C ILE A 220 -19.09 -22.69 -1.70
N ARG A 221 -19.65 -23.60 -2.50
CA ARG A 221 -20.88 -24.32 -2.13
C ARG A 221 -20.72 -25.27 -0.94
N ARG A 222 -19.48 -25.50 -0.48
CA ARG A 222 -19.17 -26.33 0.70
C ARG A 222 -18.98 -25.50 1.96
N MET A 223 -18.94 -24.18 1.86
CA MET A 223 -18.82 -23.25 3.00
C MET A 223 -20.19 -22.96 3.62
N SER A 224 -20.25 -22.89 4.95
CA SER A 224 -21.36 -22.26 5.66
C SER A 224 -21.37 -20.75 5.38
N LEU A 225 -22.47 -20.07 5.67
CA LEU A 225 -22.57 -18.62 5.52
C LEU A 225 -21.48 -17.87 6.32
N ALA A 226 -21.22 -18.29 7.56
CA ALA A 226 -20.19 -17.68 8.39
C ALA A 226 -18.77 -17.85 7.81
N GLU A 227 -18.48 -19.02 7.25
CA GLU A 227 -17.20 -19.27 6.57
C GLU A 227 -17.07 -18.49 5.27
N LYS A 228 -18.15 -18.31 4.50
CA LYS A 228 -18.13 -17.45 3.31
C LYS A 228 -17.75 -16.02 3.69
N VAL A 229 -18.41 -15.47 4.72
CA VAL A 229 -18.12 -14.11 5.21
C VAL A 229 -16.70 -13.98 5.74
N SER A 230 -16.19 -14.98 6.48
CA SER A 230 -14.82 -14.94 7.01
C SER A 230 -13.75 -14.95 5.92
N GLN A 231 -14.04 -15.44 4.72
CA GLN A 231 -13.13 -15.40 3.57
C GLN A 231 -13.17 -14.08 2.77
N LEU A 232 -14.03 -13.12 3.14
CA LEU A 232 -14.14 -11.80 2.50
C LEU A 232 -13.41 -10.68 3.26
N LYS A 233 -12.59 -11.01 4.26
CA LYS A 233 -11.68 -10.07 4.94
C LYS A 233 -10.22 -10.31 4.53
N ASN A 234 -9.37 -9.29 4.60
CA ASN A 234 -7.96 -9.41 4.21
C ASN A 234 -7.24 -10.52 4.99
N ALA A 235 -7.44 -10.60 6.31
CA ALA A 235 -6.91 -11.67 7.15
C ALA A 235 -7.87 -12.87 7.14
N ALA A 236 -8.00 -13.53 5.98
CA ALA A 236 -8.92 -14.66 5.83
C ALA A 236 -8.42 -15.87 6.64
N PRO A 237 -9.20 -16.36 7.61
CA PRO A 237 -8.77 -17.46 8.46
C PRO A 237 -8.76 -18.77 7.67
N GLY A 238 -8.03 -19.76 8.17
CA GLY A 238 -8.13 -21.12 7.64
C GLY A 238 -9.51 -21.73 7.91
N ILE A 239 -9.90 -22.71 7.10
CA ILE A 239 -11.08 -23.55 7.33
C ILE A 239 -10.61 -25.00 7.45
N PRO A 240 -10.30 -25.48 8.67
CA PRO A 240 -9.70 -26.80 8.90
C PRO A 240 -10.53 -27.96 8.33
N ARG A 241 -11.86 -27.91 8.44
CA ARG A 241 -12.74 -28.98 7.91
C ARG A 241 -12.67 -29.14 6.39
N LEU A 242 -12.29 -28.06 5.68
CA LEU A 242 -12.05 -28.09 4.23
C LEU A 242 -10.57 -28.30 3.92
N GLY A 243 -9.69 -28.20 4.93
CA GLY A 243 -8.24 -28.10 4.76
C GLY A 243 -7.81 -26.84 4.01
N LEU A 244 -8.58 -25.76 4.10
CA LEU A 244 -8.25 -24.49 3.48
C LEU A 244 -7.27 -23.73 4.40
N PRO A 245 -6.05 -23.41 3.96
CA PRO A 245 -5.10 -22.63 4.76
C PRO A 245 -5.58 -21.19 4.97
N ALA A 246 -5.09 -20.54 6.03
CA ALA A 246 -5.26 -19.11 6.22
C ALA A 246 -4.50 -18.34 5.12
N TYR A 247 -4.99 -17.16 4.75
CA TYR A 247 -4.34 -16.33 3.76
C TYR A 247 -4.57 -14.85 4.04
N ASP A 248 -3.49 -14.07 4.10
CA ASP A 248 -3.60 -12.62 4.22
C ASP A 248 -3.43 -11.94 2.85
N TYR A 249 -4.48 -11.26 2.42
CA TYR A 249 -4.48 -10.54 1.15
C TYR A 249 -3.70 -9.23 1.21
N TRP A 250 -3.45 -8.68 2.41
CA TRP A 250 -2.79 -7.39 2.58
C TRP A 250 -1.28 -7.55 2.58
N ASN A 251 -0.66 -7.20 1.46
CA ASN A 251 0.80 -7.09 1.33
C ASN A 251 1.11 -5.88 0.45
N GLU A 252 2.27 -5.25 0.62
CA GLU A 252 2.65 -4.06 -0.14
C GLU A 252 3.96 -4.31 -0.87
N ALA A 253 4.06 -3.73 -2.06
CA ALA A 253 5.27 -3.79 -2.85
C ALA A 253 5.41 -2.55 -3.75
N ALA A 254 5.28 -1.36 -3.15
CA ALA A 254 5.26 -0.10 -3.90
C ALA A 254 6.53 0.08 -4.77
N HIS A 255 7.70 -0.30 -4.24
CA HIS A 255 8.99 -0.23 -4.93
C HIS A 255 10.00 -1.26 -4.37
N GLY A 256 9.51 -2.50 -4.15
CA GLY A 256 10.20 -3.57 -3.42
C GLY A 256 9.28 -4.21 -2.38
N ILE A 257 9.54 -5.46 -1.96
CA ILE A 257 8.67 -6.14 -0.97
C ILE A 257 8.75 -5.43 0.39
N ALA A 258 7.63 -4.87 0.85
CA ALA A 258 7.58 -4.10 2.08
C ALA A 258 7.43 -4.96 3.33
N ASN A 259 8.03 -4.53 4.44
CA ASN A 259 7.81 -5.08 5.80
C ASN A 259 7.96 -6.61 5.99
N ASN A 260 8.65 -7.30 5.06
CA ASN A 260 8.88 -8.74 5.11
C ASN A 260 10.39 -9.07 5.08
N GLY A 261 11.16 -8.38 5.94
CA GLY A 261 12.60 -8.56 6.10
C GLY A 261 13.44 -7.99 4.94
N ILE A 262 14.56 -8.65 4.65
CA ILE A 262 15.51 -8.21 3.62
C ILE A 262 14.89 -8.30 2.22
N ALA A 263 14.86 -7.20 1.47
CA ALA A 263 14.38 -7.17 0.09
C ALA A 263 15.17 -6.13 -0.72
N THR A 264 15.14 -6.25 -2.05
CA THR A 264 15.65 -5.19 -2.91
C THR A 264 14.75 -3.97 -2.81
N VAL A 265 15.33 -2.80 -2.53
CA VAL A 265 14.62 -1.50 -2.42
C VAL A 265 14.98 -0.62 -3.61
N PHE A 266 14.01 -0.42 -4.50
CA PHE A 266 14.12 0.40 -5.70
C PHE A 266 13.90 1.89 -5.37
N PRO A 267 14.21 2.83 -6.30
CA PRO A 267 13.71 4.19 -6.19
C PRO A 267 12.20 4.22 -5.96
N GLN A 268 11.72 5.13 -5.13
CA GLN A 268 10.29 5.33 -4.92
C GLN A 268 9.59 5.62 -6.27
N ALA A 269 8.31 5.27 -6.40
CA ALA A 269 7.58 5.25 -7.66
C ALA A 269 7.71 6.54 -8.51
N ILE A 270 7.67 7.73 -7.87
CA ILE A 270 7.85 9.00 -8.58
C ILE A 270 9.25 9.14 -9.19
N GLY A 271 10.28 8.65 -8.50
CA GLY A 271 11.64 8.60 -9.01
C GLY A 271 11.78 7.57 -10.13
N ALA A 272 11.20 6.38 -9.97
CA ALA A 272 11.18 5.36 -11.02
C ALA A 272 10.51 5.87 -12.31
N ALA A 273 9.42 6.65 -12.19
CA ALA A 273 8.78 7.29 -13.34
C ALA A 273 9.66 8.31 -14.04
N ALA A 274 10.57 8.97 -13.32
CA ALA A 274 11.53 9.91 -13.90
C ALA A 274 12.54 9.24 -14.85
N ALA A 275 12.64 7.91 -14.84
CA ALA A 275 13.42 7.16 -15.82
C ALA A 275 12.75 7.09 -17.21
N TRP A 276 11.42 7.27 -17.32
CA TRP A 276 10.69 7.16 -18.61
C TRP A 276 11.04 5.88 -19.38
N ASN A 277 11.20 4.77 -18.65
CA ASN A 277 11.67 3.50 -19.20
C ASN A 277 10.78 2.33 -18.74
N PRO A 278 9.63 2.10 -19.39
CA PRO A 278 8.70 1.03 -19.01
C PRO A 278 9.35 -0.36 -18.92
N ALA A 279 10.42 -0.62 -19.68
CA ALA A 279 11.14 -1.89 -19.62
C ALA A 279 11.88 -2.10 -18.28
N LEU A 280 12.41 -1.04 -17.65
CA LEU A 280 12.99 -1.15 -16.31
C LEU A 280 11.91 -1.38 -15.24
N LEU A 281 10.73 -0.77 -15.41
CA LEU A 281 9.60 -0.96 -14.50
C LEU A 281 9.02 -2.39 -14.61
N HIS A 282 9.08 -2.99 -15.80
CA HIS A 282 8.84 -4.43 -15.97
C HIS A 282 9.82 -5.27 -15.15
N GLN A 283 11.12 -4.97 -15.25
CA GLN A 283 12.16 -5.70 -14.52
C GLN A 283 12.03 -5.53 -13.01
N GLU A 284 11.73 -4.33 -12.52
CA GLU A 284 11.39 -4.06 -11.12
C GLU A 284 10.22 -4.95 -10.67
N GLY A 285 9.11 -4.95 -11.41
CA GLY A 285 7.96 -5.80 -11.13
C GLY A 285 8.32 -7.29 -11.10
N THR A 286 9.15 -7.75 -12.04
CA THR A 286 9.64 -9.15 -12.06
C THR A 286 10.46 -9.48 -10.82
N VAL A 287 11.37 -8.61 -10.40
CA VAL A 287 12.15 -8.80 -9.16
C VAL A 287 11.22 -8.90 -7.96
N ILE A 288 10.27 -7.97 -7.83
CA ILE A 288 9.26 -7.99 -6.76
C ILE A 288 8.50 -9.32 -6.75
N GLY A 289 8.03 -9.79 -7.92
CA GLY A 289 7.32 -11.07 -8.03
C GLY A 289 8.18 -12.26 -7.61
N ILE A 290 9.46 -12.30 -7.99
CA ILE A 290 10.40 -13.38 -7.64
C ILE A 290 10.70 -13.37 -6.13
N GLU A 291 11.10 -12.23 -5.57
CA GLU A 291 11.42 -12.11 -4.15
C GLU A 291 10.20 -12.39 -3.28
N GLY A 292 9.04 -11.86 -3.68
CA GLY A 292 7.76 -12.12 -3.05
C GLY A 292 7.40 -13.61 -3.03
N ARG A 293 7.54 -14.29 -4.17
CA ARG A 293 7.30 -15.73 -4.29
C ARG A 293 8.27 -16.57 -3.46
N ALA A 294 9.56 -16.22 -3.47
CA ALA A 294 10.56 -16.86 -2.63
C ALA A 294 10.19 -16.80 -1.14
N LYS A 295 9.80 -15.62 -0.64
CA LYS A 295 9.38 -15.40 0.76
C LYS A 295 8.09 -16.14 1.09
N PHE A 296 7.09 -16.08 0.21
CA PHE A 296 5.84 -16.80 0.39
C PHE A 296 6.08 -18.31 0.48
N ASN A 297 6.80 -18.90 -0.49
CA ASN A 297 7.07 -20.34 -0.52
C ASN A 297 7.76 -20.80 0.77
N ASP A 298 8.75 -20.03 1.22
CA ASP A 298 9.47 -20.29 2.46
C ASP A 298 8.56 -20.26 3.70
N TYR A 299 7.69 -19.25 3.82
CA TYR A 299 6.73 -19.15 4.91
C TYR A 299 5.69 -20.27 4.86
N ALA A 300 5.03 -20.44 3.71
CA ALA A 300 3.96 -21.41 3.49
C ALA A 300 4.42 -22.85 3.76
N ASN A 301 5.63 -23.22 3.31
CA ASN A 301 6.20 -24.55 3.55
C ASN A 301 6.41 -24.87 5.03
N ARG A 302 6.65 -23.86 5.88
CA ARG A 302 6.81 -24.03 7.33
C ARG A 302 5.49 -23.96 8.10
N HIS A 303 4.42 -23.49 7.47
CA HIS A 303 3.14 -23.19 8.13
C HIS A 303 1.96 -23.83 7.39
N ASN A 304 2.13 -25.04 6.84
CA ASN A 304 1.04 -25.83 6.25
C ASN A 304 0.24 -25.09 5.15
N GLY A 305 0.93 -24.27 4.35
CA GLY A 305 0.31 -23.47 3.29
C GLY A 305 -0.31 -22.15 3.73
N ASP A 306 -0.22 -21.78 5.01
CA ASP A 306 -0.75 -20.53 5.53
C ASP A 306 0.08 -19.32 5.06
N SER A 307 -0.56 -18.16 5.03
CA SER A 307 0.07 -16.84 4.96
C SER A 307 -0.51 -15.95 6.06
N LYS A 308 0.36 -15.15 6.67
CA LYS A 308 -0.01 -14.08 7.59
C LYS A 308 0.25 -12.73 6.93
N TRP A 309 -0.15 -11.65 7.59
CA TRP A 309 0.16 -10.29 7.16
C TRP A 309 1.62 -10.13 6.74
N TRP A 310 1.85 -9.48 5.58
CA TRP A 310 3.14 -9.31 4.90
C TRP A 310 3.75 -10.54 4.21
N THR A 311 3.19 -11.74 4.36
CA THR A 311 3.77 -12.97 3.79
C THR A 311 3.00 -13.56 2.61
N GLY A 312 1.94 -12.89 2.14
CA GLY A 312 1.13 -13.29 1.00
C GLY A 312 1.71 -12.87 -0.36
N LEU A 313 0.94 -13.09 -1.42
CA LEU A 313 1.32 -12.87 -2.83
C LEU A 313 0.41 -11.90 -3.58
N THR A 314 -0.46 -11.22 -2.85
CA THR A 314 -1.30 -10.14 -3.36
C THR A 314 -0.73 -8.83 -2.87
N TYR A 315 -0.13 -8.07 -3.78
CA TYR A 315 0.49 -6.79 -3.50
C TYR A 315 -0.44 -5.66 -3.88
N TRP A 316 -0.73 -4.78 -2.94
CA TRP A 316 -1.52 -3.57 -3.14
C TRP A 316 -0.69 -2.45 -3.77
N ALA A 317 -0.10 -2.78 -4.92
CA ALA A 317 0.70 -1.91 -5.77
C ALA A 317 0.43 -2.29 -7.25
N PRO A 318 0.57 -1.35 -8.20
CA PRO A 318 1.08 0.01 -8.02
C PRO A 318 0.01 1.03 -7.60
N ASN A 319 0.43 2.12 -6.96
CA ASN A 319 -0.40 3.32 -6.81
C ASN A 319 -0.29 4.14 -8.10
N ILE A 320 -1.39 4.19 -8.86
CA ILE A 320 -1.46 4.84 -10.18
C ILE A 320 -2.33 6.10 -10.16
N ASN A 321 -2.64 6.63 -8.98
CA ASN A 321 -3.29 7.94 -8.90
C ASN A 321 -2.39 9.03 -9.51
N LEU A 322 -3.00 10.16 -9.88
CA LEU A 322 -2.27 11.28 -10.47
C LEU A 322 -1.82 12.26 -9.41
N PHE A 323 -0.55 12.67 -9.46
CA PHE A 323 0.01 13.67 -8.56
C PHE A 323 -0.34 15.09 -9.01
N ARG A 324 -1.63 15.41 -9.01
CA ARG A 324 -2.21 16.68 -9.49
C ARG A 324 -1.84 17.91 -8.64
N ASP A 325 -1.48 17.68 -7.39
CA ASP A 325 -1.19 18.70 -6.40
C ASP A 325 0.05 18.28 -5.59
N PRO A 326 1.18 18.98 -5.73
CA PRO A 326 2.45 18.60 -5.09
C PRO A 326 2.46 18.78 -3.57
N ARG A 327 1.35 19.22 -2.96
CA ARG A 327 1.16 19.20 -1.50
C ARG A 327 0.71 17.84 -0.96
N TRP A 328 0.19 16.97 -1.83
CA TRP A 328 -0.33 15.68 -1.41
C TRP A 328 0.78 14.77 -0.87
N GLY A 329 0.63 14.29 0.37
CA GLY A 329 1.66 13.51 1.06
C GLY A 329 2.03 12.20 0.39
N ARG A 330 1.09 11.57 -0.32
CA ARG A 330 1.30 10.27 -0.98
C ARG A 330 1.70 10.39 -2.45
N GLY A 331 1.96 11.60 -2.94
CA GLY A 331 2.40 11.81 -4.31
C GLY A 331 3.68 11.07 -4.69
N GLN A 332 4.57 10.85 -3.72
CA GLN A 332 5.78 10.06 -3.89
C GLN A 332 5.48 8.63 -4.39
N GLU A 333 4.34 8.05 -4.00
CA GLU A 333 3.94 6.69 -4.35
C GLU A 333 3.42 6.57 -5.79
N THR A 334 3.34 7.67 -6.54
CA THR A 334 2.71 7.70 -7.87
C THR A 334 3.73 7.84 -9.00
N TYR A 335 3.30 7.57 -10.23
CA TYR A 335 4.11 7.77 -11.43
C TYR A 335 4.01 9.19 -12.03
N GLY A 336 3.53 10.16 -11.26
CA GLY A 336 3.50 11.58 -11.63
C GLY A 336 2.12 12.11 -12.00
N GLU A 337 2.10 13.19 -12.79
CA GLU A 337 0.88 13.98 -13.03
C GLU A 337 0.14 13.64 -14.34
N ASP A 338 0.71 12.75 -15.16
CA ASP A 338 0.22 12.49 -16.52
C ASP A 338 -0.43 11.10 -16.68
N PRO A 339 -1.69 11.02 -17.17
CA PRO A 339 -2.37 9.74 -17.36
C PRO A 339 -1.71 8.80 -18.37
N PHE A 340 -1.06 9.33 -19.41
CA PHE A 340 -0.44 8.48 -20.44
C PHE A 340 0.84 7.85 -19.91
N LEU A 341 1.74 8.65 -19.31
CA LEU A 341 2.97 8.16 -18.68
C LEU A 341 2.67 7.13 -17.58
N THR A 342 1.74 7.45 -16.68
CA THR A 342 1.30 6.55 -15.61
C THR A 342 0.76 5.23 -16.14
N ALA A 343 0.02 5.24 -17.27
CA ALA A 343 -0.47 4.03 -17.89
C ALA A 343 0.66 3.17 -18.48
N GLU A 344 1.57 3.76 -19.27
CA GLU A 344 2.69 3.04 -19.89
C GLU A 344 3.57 2.35 -18.83
N ILE A 345 3.86 3.04 -17.73
CA ILE A 345 4.63 2.48 -16.62
C ILE A 345 3.83 1.43 -15.85
N GLY A 346 2.60 1.76 -15.44
CA GLY A 346 1.77 0.87 -14.63
C GLY A 346 1.46 -0.45 -15.33
N ILE A 347 1.27 -0.45 -16.66
CA ILE A 347 1.08 -1.67 -17.46
C ILE A 347 2.29 -2.59 -17.34
N GLU A 348 3.50 -2.07 -17.51
CA GLU A 348 4.71 -2.90 -17.50
C GLU A 348 5.08 -3.38 -16.10
N PHE A 349 4.91 -2.54 -15.07
CA PHE A 349 5.05 -2.97 -13.67
C PHE A 349 4.09 -4.14 -13.35
N VAL A 350 2.81 -4.01 -13.71
CA VAL A 350 1.79 -5.06 -13.48
C VAL A 350 2.17 -6.35 -14.19
N LYS A 351 2.59 -6.29 -15.46
CA LYS A 351 3.04 -7.49 -16.20
C LYS A 351 4.24 -8.13 -15.53
N GLY A 352 5.21 -7.34 -15.09
CA GLY A 352 6.40 -7.82 -14.38
C GLY A 352 6.05 -8.59 -13.11
N VAL A 353 5.21 -8.02 -12.24
CA VAL A 353 4.77 -8.64 -10.98
C VAL A 353 3.97 -9.92 -11.23
N GLN A 354 3.10 -9.91 -12.23
CA GLN A 354 2.19 -11.03 -12.50
C GLN A 354 2.82 -12.19 -13.26
N GLY A 355 3.90 -11.94 -14.02
CA GLY A 355 4.47 -12.91 -14.94
C GLY A 355 3.54 -13.19 -16.14
N ASP A 356 3.99 -14.05 -17.04
CA ASP A 356 3.36 -14.34 -18.33
C ASP A 356 2.74 -15.74 -18.43
N ASP A 357 2.81 -16.56 -17.37
CA ASP A 357 2.23 -17.89 -17.38
C ASP A 357 0.69 -17.80 -17.55
N PRO A 358 0.13 -18.51 -18.54
CA PRO A 358 -1.29 -18.37 -18.89
C PRO A 358 -2.22 -18.95 -17.82
N ARG A 359 -1.71 -19.85 -16.96
CA ARG A 359 -2.49 -20.57 -15.96
C ARG A 359 -2.26 -20.01 -14.54
N TYR A 360 -1.02 -19.71 -14.20
CA TYR A 360 -0.61 -19.23 -12.89
C TYR A 360 0.00 -17.84 -12.96
N MET A 361 -0.13 -17.06 -11.90
CA MET A 361 0.53 -15.76 -11.76
C MET A 361 1.72 -15.90 -10.82
N LEU A 362 2.83 -15.23 -11.13
CA LEU A 362 4.03 -15.16 -10.30
C LEU A 362 3.70 -14.55 -8.94
N ALA A 363 3.08 -13.38 -8.94
CA ALA A 363 2.39 -12.76 -7.82
C ALA A 363 1.22 -11.93 -8.38
N MET A 364 0.52 -11.15 -7.56
CA MET A 364 -0.58 -10.30 -8.03
C MET A 364 -0.34 -8.84 -7.71
N ALA A 365 -0.44 -8.02 -8.75
CA ALA A 365 -0.54 -6.58 -8.62
C ALA A 365 -2.00 -6.16 -8.39
N CYS A 366 -2.19 -5.04 -7.71
CA CYS A 366 -3.48 -4.42 -7.45
C CYS A 366 -3.35 -2.90 -7.61
N ALA A 367 -3.94 -2.38 -8.69
CA ALA A 367 -3.88 -0.95 -8.99
C ALA A 367 -4.72 -0.16 -7.98
N LYS A 368 -4.14 0.88 -7.37
CA LYS A 368 -4.81 1.70 -6.36
C LYS A 368 -4.59 3.19 -6.57
N HIS A 369 -5.43 4.06 -6.02
CA HIS A 369 -6.71 3.82 -5.34
C HIS A 369 -7.85 4.27 -6.25
N TYR A 370 -8.76 3.36 -6.55
CA TYR A 370 -9.81 3.50 -7.55
C TYR A 370 -11.08 4.10 -6.92
N ALA A 371 -11.45 5.35 -7.21
CA ALA A 371 -10.76 6.29 -8.09
C ALA A 371 -10.69 7.67 -7.45
N VAL A 372 -9.87 8.52 -8.08
CA VAL A 372 -9.79 9.96 -7.77
C VAL A 372 -9.29 10.24 -6.36
N HIS A 373 -8.42 9.38 -5.83
CA HIS A 373 -7.73 9.61 -4.57
C HIS A 373 -6.41 10.35 -4.81
N SER A 374 -6.39 11.65 -4.58
CA SER A 374 -5.19 12.49 -4.78
C SER A 374 -5.14 13.61 -3.75
N GLY A 375 -5.31 13.23 -2.48
CA GLY A 375 -5.39 14.10 -1.30
C GLY A 375 -6.69 14.92 -1.20
N PRO A 376 -6.96 15.59 -0.07
CA PRO A 376 -6.13 15.64 1.12
C PRO A 376 -6.25 14.35 1.97
N GLU A 377 -5.12 13.89 2.48
CA GLU A 377 -4.98 12.77 3.39
C GLU A 377 -5.72 12.98 4.71
N ARG A 378 -5.67 14.20 5.27
CA ARG A 378 -6.24 14.47 6.60
C ARG A 378 -7.75 14.20 6.67
N THR A 379 -8.46 14.35 5.56
CA THR A 379 -9.91 14.12 5.49
C THR A 379 -10.27 12.95 4.58
N ARG A 380 -9.33 12.08 4.19
CA ARG A 380 -9.57 11.03 3.18
C ARG A 380 -10.79 10.15 3.46
N HIS A 381 -11.08 9.88 4.74
CA HIS A 381 -12.18 9.06 5.23
C HIS A 381 -13.57 9.71 5.16
N SER A 382 -13.65 11.02 4.88
CA SER A 382 -14.91 11.77 4.75
C SER A 382 -14.92 12.73 3.55
N PHE A 383 -13.85 12.74 2.77
CA PHE A 383 -13.69 13.64 1.65
C PHE A 383 -14.59 13.23 0.49
N ASN A 384 -15.34 14.20 -0.05
CA ASN A 384 -16.11 14.03 -1.28
C ASN A 384 -15.40 14.77 -2.42
N ALA A 385 -14.84 14.02 -3.35
CA ALA A 385 -14.24 14.57 -4.56
C ALA A 385 -15.36 14.93 -5.55
N GLU A 386 -15.65 16.22 -5.69
CA GLU A 386 -16.58 16.75 -6.69
C GLU A 386 -15.79 17.08 -7.97
N ILE A 387 -16.03 16.32 -9.04
CA ILE A 387 -15.22 16.37 -10.26
C ILE A 387 -16.11 16.62 -11.48
N PRO A 388 -15.77 17.60 -12.33
CA PRO A 388 -16.40 17.75 -13.63
C PRO A 388 -16.31 16.46 -14.46
N GLU A 389 -17.40 16.08 -15.13
CA GLU A 389 -17.46 14.82 -15.88
C GLU A 389 -16.32 14.65 -16.89
N ARG A 390 -15.94 15.73 -17.59
CA ARG A 390 -14.82 15.71 -18.51
C ARG A 390 -13.50 15.37 -17.83
N ASP A 391 -13.19 16.00 -16.68
CA ASP A 391 -11.94 15.75 -15.95
C ASP A 391 -11.88 14.31 -15.44
N LEU A 392 -13.01 13.77 -14.98
CA LEU A 392 -13.12 12.37 -14.58
C LEU A 392 -12.69 11.43 -15.73
N PHE A 393 -13.25 11.61 -16.93
CA PHE A 393 -12.99 10.71 -18.07
C PHE A 393 -11.71 11.03 -18.84
N ASP A 394 -11.26 12.28 -18.94
CA ASP A 394 -10.06 12.66 -19.71
C ASP A 394 -8.78 12.71 -18.86
N THR A 395 -8.90 12.61 -17.53
CA THR A 395 -7.75 12.70 -16.62
C THR A 395 -7.72 11.57 -15.60
N TYR A 396 -8.73 11.39 -14.77
CA TYR A 396 -8.64 10.49 -13.61
C TYR A 396 -8.87 9.00 -13.88
N LEU A 397 -9.55 8.63 -14.96
CA LEU A 397 -9.87 7.24 -15.29
C LEU A 397 -9.01 6.58 -16.39
N PRO A 398 -8.42 7.29 -17.38
CA PRO A 398 -7.75 6.63 -18.51
C PRO A 398 -6.65 5.64 -18.13
N HIS A 399 -5.83 5.95 -17.13
CA HIS A 399 -4.73 5.06 -16.71
C HIS A 399 -5.25 3.78 -16.04
N PHE A 400 -6.30 3.85 -15.22
CA PHE A 400 -6.97 2.65 -14.70
C PHE A 400 -7.58 1.80 -15.82
N GLU A 401 -8.27 2.42 -16.80
CA GLU A 401 -8.82 1.68 -17.95
C GLU A 401 -7.72 0.91 -18.69
N ARG A 402 -6.60 1.58 -18.98
CA ARG A 402 -5.50 0.97 -19.73
C ARG A 402 -4.81 -0.13 -18.94
N VAL A 403 -4.54 0.07 -17.66
CA VAL A 403 -3.94 -0.98 -16.79
C VAL A 403 -4.85 -2.21 -16.69
N VAL A 404 -6.17 -2.03 -16.64
CA VAL A 404 -7.15 -3.13 -16.70
C VAL A 404 -7.14 -3.83 -18.05
N ARG A 405 -7.24 -3.08 -19.16
CA ARG A 405 -7.42 -3.66 -20.50
C ARG A 405 -6.13 -4.24 -21.08
N GLU A 406 -5.03 -3.53 -20.93
CA GLU A 406 -3.73 -3.80 -21.56
C GLU A 406 -2.77 -4.49 -20.59
N GLY A 407 -2.75 -4.06 -19.32
CA GLY A 407 -1.93 -4.66 -18.27
C GLY A 407 -2.54 -5.93 -17.66
N LYS A 408 -3.86 -6.13 -17.80
CA LYS A 408 -4.61 -7.24 -17.20
C LYS A 408 -4.34 -7.38 -15.70
N VAL A 409 -4.36 -6.25 -14.99
CA VAL A 409 -4.15 -6.22 -13.53
C VAL A 409 -5.15 -7.15 -12.83
N ALA A 410 -4.67 -7.88 -11.82
CA ALA A 410 -5.43 -8.87 -11.08
C ALA A 410 -6.30 -8.27 -9.96
N GLY A 411 -5.89 -7.12 -9.42
CA GLY A 411 -6.63 -6.37 -8.40
C GLY A 411 -6.85 -4.91 -8.78
N VAL A 412 -7.96 -4.32 -8.32
CA VAL A 412 -8.19 -2.87 -8.32
C VAL A 412 -8.79 -2.47 -6.99
N MET A 413 -8.04 -1.72 -6.17
CA MET A 413 -8.48 -1.35 -4.82
C MET A 413 -9.40 -0.13 -4.85
N SER A 414 -10.56 -0.18 -4.19
CA SER A 414 -11.44 0.98 -4.06
C SER A 414 -10.92 1.98 -3.01
N ALA A 415 -11.04 3.28 -3.30
CA ALA A 415 -10.50 4.35 -2.46
C ALA A 415 -11.33 4.68 -1.20
N TYR A 416 -10.74 5.48 -0.30
CA TYR A 416 -11.40 6.05 0.87
C TYR A 416 -12.53 7.04 0.53
N ASN A 417 -12.27 7.96 -0.40
CA ASN A 417 -13.13 9.11 -0.65
C ASN A 417 -14.45 8.75 -1.33
N ALA A 418 -15.43 9.64 -1.21
CA ALA A 418 -16.57 9.67 -2.11
C ALA A 418 -16.18 10.33 -3.44
N VAL A 419 -16.84 9.92 -4.51
CA VAL A 419 -16.73 10.53 -5.84
C VAL A 419 -18.11 11.00 -6.24
N ASN A 420 -18.29 12.31 -6.37
CA ASN A 420 -19.57 12.96 -6.69
C ASN A 420 -20.72 12.47 -5.78
N GLY A 421 -20.46 12.40 -4.47
CA GLY A 421 -21.44 12.09 -3.43
C GLY A 421 -21.65 10.60 -3.12
N VAL A 422 -20.89 9.69 -3.74
CA VAL A 422 -21.00 8.24 -3.47
C VAL A 422 -19.64 7.68 -3.04
N PRO A 423 -19.52 7.05 -1.84
CA PRO A 423 -18.28 6.39 -1.38
C PRO A 423 -17.75 5.39 -2.42
N ALA A 424 -16.45 5.42 -2.73
CA ALA A 424 -15.90 4.63 -3.84
C ALA A 424 -16.15 3.12 -3.67
N SER A 425 -16.02 2.58 -2.46
CA SER A 425 -16.30 1.17 -2.12
C SER A 425 -17.78 0.77 -2.29
N ALA A 426 -18.70 1.75 -2.34
CA ALA A 426 -20.13 1.56 -2.57
C ALA A 426 -20.61 2.02 -3.97
N ASN A 427 -19.68 2.43 -4.85
CA ASN A 427 -20.02 3.09 -6.10
C ASN A 427 -20.16 2.09 -7.25
N SER A 428 -21.40 1.66 -7.55
CA SER A 428 -21.69 0.68 -8.62
C SER A 428 -21.36 1.20 -10.02
N PHE A 429 -21.41 2.52 -10.24
CA PHE A 429 -20.96 3.11 -11.50
C PHE A 429 -19.46 2.88 -11.71
N LEU A 430 -18.63 3.11 -10.70
CA LEU A 430 -17.19 2.86 -10.78
C LEU A 430 -16.86 1.36 -10.85
N LEU A 431 -17.35 0.58 -9.90
CA LEU A 431 -16.91 -0.80 -9.67
C LEU A 431 -17.58 -1.82 -10.59
N THR A 432 -18.82 -1.58 -11.01
CA THR A 432 -19.57 -2.49 -11.87
C THR A 432 -19.69 -1.97 -13.31
N GLU A 433 -20.24 -0.78 -13.51
CA GLU A 433 -20.52 -0.28 -14.87
C GLU A 433 -19.23 0.04 -15.64
N LEU A 434 -18.29 0.77 -15.05
CA LEU A 434 -17.02 1.08 -15.70
C LEU A 434 -16.05 -0.10 -15.62
N LEU A 435 -15.64 -0.48 -14.40
CA LEU A 435 -14.54 -1.43 -14.21
C LEU A 435 -14.85 -2.82 -14.79
N ARG A 436 -15.97 -3.45 -14.39
CA ARG A 436 -16.29 -4.81 -14.85
C ARG A 436 -16.93 -4.83 -16.23
N LYS A 437 -18.00 -4.06 -16.46
CA LYS A 437 -18.77 -4.15 -17.70
C LYS A 437 -18.08 -3.45 -18.87
N ARG A 438 -17.67 -2.19 -18.71
CA ARG A 438 -17.07 -1.42 -19.81
C ARG A 438 -15.64 -1.86 -20.09
N TRP A 439 -14.80 -2.00 -19.05
CA TRP A 439 -13.37 -2.30 -19.21
C TRP A 439 -13.04 -3.80 -19.25
N GLY A 440 -13.95 -4.66 -18.78
CA GLY A 440 -13.77 -6.11 -18.81
C GLY A 440 -12.85 -6.63 -17.71
N PHE A 441 -12.88 -6.01 -16.53
CA PHE A 441 -12.10 -6.48 -15.38
C PHE A 441 -12.61 -7.81 -14.82
N GLU A 442 -11.71 -8.81 -14.75
CA GLU A 442 -12.02 -10.17 -14.28
C GLU A 442 -11.61 -10.42 -12.82
N GLY A 443 -10.69 -9.59 -12.31
CA GLY A 443 -10.05 -9.75 -11.01
C GLY A 443 -10.91 -9.39 -9.81
N TYR A 444 -10.25 -9.17 -8.67
CA TYR A 444 -10.89 -8.84 -7.39
C TYR A 444 -10.77 -7.36 -7.04
N VAL A 445 -11.73 -6.86 -6.28
CA VAL A 445 -11.76 -5.49 -5.76
C VAL A 445 -11.66 -5.54 -4.24
N PRO A 446 -10.49 -5.26 -3.64
CA PRO A 446 -10.39 -4.98 -2.22
C PRO A 446 -10.80 -3.53 -1.90
N SER A 447 -11.34 -3.29 -0.72
CA SER A 447 -11.43 -1.95 -0.15
C SER A 447 -10.08 -1.48 0.35
N ASP A 448 -9.87 -0.17 0.40
CA ASP A 448 -8.83 0.41 1.25
C ASP A 448 -9.12 0.18 2.75
N CYS A 449 -8.17 0.49 3.63
CA CYS A 449 -8.19 0.17 5.06
C CYS A 449 -8.53 1.39 5.93
N ASP A 450 -9.78 1.67 6.33
CA ASP A 450 -10.98 0.82 6.39
C ASP A 450 -12.15 1.49 5.63
N ALA A 451 -12.12 1.41 4.31
CA ALA A 451 -13.05 2.13 3.43
C ALA A 451 -14.48 1.56 3.44
N ILE A 452 -14.73 0.42 4.09
CA ILE A 452 -16.09 -0.05 4.36
C ILE A 452 -16.66 0.67 5.57
N ARG A 453 -15.88 0.86 6.63
CA ARG A 453 -16.25 1.71 7.76
C ARG A 453 -16.58 3.13 7.33
N ASP A 454 -15.83 3.66 6.35
CA ASP A 454 -16.06 5.01 5.82
C ASP A 454 -17.48 5.22 5.26
N ILE A 455 -18.16 4.16 4.80
CA ILE A 455 -19.51 4.26 4.22
C ILE A 455 -20.55 4.65 5.28
N TYR A 456 -20.47 4.14 6.52
CA TYR A 456 -21.53 4.33 7.53
C TYR A 456 -21.07 5.07 8.79
N GLY A 457 -19.76 5.13 9.04
CA GLY A 457 -19.23 5.75 10.25
C GLY A 457 -19.71 7.20 10.42
N GLU A 458 -20.20 7.53 11.61
CA GLU A 458 -20.83 8.83 11.92
C GLU A 458 -19.88 10.03 11.70
N LYS A 459 -18.56 9.80 11.84
CA LYS A 459 -17.52 10.80 11.62
C LYS A 459 -16.89 10.71 10.22
N GLN A 460 -17.33 9.76 9.41
CA GLN A 460 -16.86 9.47 8.06
C GLN A 460 -17.88 10.00 7.05
N HIS A 461 -18.18 9.28 5.95
CA HIS A 461 -19.16 9.74 4.95
C HIS A 461 -20.61 9.68 5.44
N HIS A 462 -20.90 8.80 6.40
CA HIS A 462 -22.24 8.57 6.93
C HIS A 462 -23.33 8.43 5.83
N TYR A 463 -22.99 7.70 4.76
CA TYR A 463 -23.84 7.51 3.58
C TYR A 463 -25.04 6.61 3.88
N VAL A 464 -24.87 5.65 4.79
CA VAL A 464 -25.93 4.79 5.36
C VAL A 464 -25.80 4.75 6.88
N LYS A 465 -26.79 4.18 7.57
CA LYS A 465 -26.87 4.27 9.04
C LYS A 465 -26.18 3.13 9.75
N THR A 466 -26.09 1.96 9.13
CA THR A 466 -25.60 0.75 9.80
C THR A 466 -24.50 0.04 9.02
N ALA A 467 -23.73 -0.78 9.74
CA ALA A 467 -22.68 -1.62 9.15
C ALA A 467 -23.26 -2.66 8.18
N GLU A 468 -24.46 -3.20 8.44
CA GLU A 468 -25.13 -4.17 7.57
C GLU A 468 -25.53 -3.55 6.23
N GLU A 469 -26.07 -2.32 6.24
CA GLU A 469 -26.39 -1.57 5.03
C GLU A 469 -25.12 -1.28 4.21
N ALA A 470 -24.04 -0.84 4.88
CA ALA A 470 -22.77 -0.54 4.22
C ALA A 470 -22.13 -1.78 3.59
N ALA A 471 -22.02 -2.87 4.33
CA ALA A 471 -21.42 -4.11 3.84
C ALA A 471 -22.23 -4.70 2.67
N ALA A 472 -23.57 -4.70 2.78
CA ALA A 472 -24.45 -5.15 1.69
C ALA A 472 -24.30 -4.28 0.43
N LEU A 473 -24.24 -2.96 0.59
CA LEU A 473 -24.09 -2.02 -0.51
C LEU A 473 -22.73 -2.19 -1.22
N ALA A 474 -21.65 -2.34 -0.45
CA ALA A 474 -20.31 -2.53 -1.00
C ALA A 474 -20.19 -3.83 -1.82
N VAL A 475 -20.69 -4.96 -1.30
CA VAL A 475 -20.73 -6.23 -2.04
C VAL A 475 -21.53 -6.08 -3.34
N LYS A 476 -22.73 -5.48 -3.27
CA LYS A 476 -23.59 -5.26 -4.45
C LYS A 476 -22.98 -4.30 -5.47
N ALA A 477 -22.20 -3.32 -5.02
CA ALA A 477 -21.49 -2.39 -5.91
C ALA A 477 -20.35 -3.08 -6.66
N GLY A 478 -19.77 -4.15 -6.10
CA GLY A 478 -18.70 -4.95 -6.70
C GLY A 478 -17.41 -4.99 -5.89
N CYS A 479 -17.41 -4.46 -4.65
CA CYS A 479 -16.31 -4.58 -3.70
C CYS A 479 -16.30 -5.97 -3.06
N ASN A 480 -15.29 -6.78 -3.38
CA ASN A 480 -15.25 -8.19 -3.04
C ASN A 480 -14.66 -8.46 -1.65
N LEU A 481 -13.60 -7.73 -1.27
CA LEU A 481 -12.82 -8.00 -0.07
C LEU A 481 -12.77 -6.73 0.80
N CYS A 482 -13.00 -6.88 2.10
CA CYS A 482 -12.82 -5.82 3.09
C CYS A 482 -11.38 -5.85 3.62
N CYS A 483 -10.65 -4.73 3.53
CA CYS A 483 -9.50 -4.52 4.40
C CYS A 483 -10.02 -4.09 5.77
N GLY A 484 -9.91 -4.97 6.78
CA GLY A 484 -10.51 -4.76 8.09
C GLY A 484 -11.65 -5.72 8.41
N GLY A 485 -12.54 -5.31 9.31
CA GLY A 485 -13.51 -6.20 9.96
C GLY A 485 -14.98 -5.97 9.60
N ASP A 486 -15.32 -4.90 8.87
CA ASP A 486 -16.71 -4.45 8.72
C ASP A 486 -17.62 -5.41 7.94
N TYR A 487 -17.02 -6.27 7.10
CA TYR A 487 -17.76 -7.36 6.44
C TYR A 487 -18.25 -8.45 7.42
N ASN A 488 -17.84 -8.45 8.69
CA ASN A 488 -18.46 -9.30 9.71
C ASN A 488 -19.98 -9.04 9.84
N ALA A 489 -20.46 -7.85 9.46
CA ALA A 489 -21.88 -7.52 9.43
C ALA A 489 -22.68 -8.27 8.35
N LEU A 490 -22.02 -8.90 7.36
CA LEU A 490 -22.68 -9.53 6.20
C LEU A 490 -23.61 -10.68 6.58
N VAL A 491 -23.33 -11.42 7.67
CA VAL A 491 -24.26 -12.47 8.11
C VAL A 491 -25.61 -11.88 8.53
N ARG A 492 -25.59 -10.80 9.31
CA ARG A 492 -26.82 -10.08 9.69
C ARG A 492 -27.47 -9.43 8.47
N ALA A 493 -26.67 -8.87 7.56
CA ALA A 493 -27.19 -8.31 6.32
C ALA A 493 -27.94 -9.36 5.46
N VAL A 494 -27.47 -10.60 5.40
CA VAL A 494 -28.19 -11.71 4.73
C VAL A 494 -29.48 -12.06 5.47
N GLN A 495 -29.44 -12.17 6.80
CA GLN A 495 -30.63 -12.47 7.61
C GLN A 495 -31.70 -11.39 7.50
N GLN A 496 -31.29 -10.12 7.33
CA GLN A 496 -32.19 -8.98 7.11
C GLN A 496 -32.65 -8.85 5.64
N GLY A 497 -32.14 -9.68 4.73
CA GLY A 497 -32.48 -9.61 3.30
C GLY A 497 -31.85 -8.43 2.56
N LEU A 498 -30.87 -7.74 3.16
CA LEU A 498 -30.16 -6.61 2.55
C LEU A 498 -29.20 -7.06 1.45
N VAL A 499 -28.70 -8.29 1.52
CA VAL A 499 -27.85 -8.96 0.52
C VAL A 499 -28.18 -10.44 0.50
N THR A 500 -27.98 -11.13 -0.61
CA THR A 500 -28.22 -12.58 -0.69
C THR A 500 -26.93 -13.37 -0.53
N GLU A 501 -27.02 -14.62 -0.08
CA GLU A 501 -25.86 -15.52 -0.05
C GLU A 501 -25.25 -15.72 -1.44
N LYS A 502 -26.07 -15.64 -2.50
CA LYS A 502 -25.60 -15.69 -3.89
C LYS A 502 -24.74 -14.48 -4.28
N ASP A 503 -25.05 -13.30 -3.74
CA ASP A 503 -24.21 -12.11 -3.94
C ASP A 503 -22.85 -12.32 -3.26
N LEU A 504 -22.84 -12.94 -2.07
CA LEU A 504 -21.60 -13.31 -1.38
C LEU A 504 -20.80 -14.34 -2.15
N ASP A 505 -21.45 -15.36 -2.74
CA ASP A 505 -20.80 -16.35 -3.61
C ASP A 505 -20.11 -15.67 -4.81
N GLY A 506 -20.74 -14.65 -5.39
CA GLY A 506 -20.16 -13.83 -6.45
C GLY A 506 -18.90 -13.07 -6.00
N ALA A 507 -18.95 -12.42 -4.84
CA ALA A 507 -17.78 -11.74 -4.28
C ALA A 507 -16.64 -12.72 -3.94
N LEU A 508 -16.99 -13.85 -3.32
CA LEU A 508 -16.05 -14.89 -2.89
C LEU A 508 -15.40 -15.60 -4.07
N TYR A 509 -16.10 -15.74 -5.20
CA TYR A 509 -15.49 -16.24 -6.43
C TYR A 509 -14.26 -15.43 -6.82
N HIS A 510 -14.34 -14.09 -6.78
CA HIS A 510 -13.22 -13.24 -7.17
C HIS A 510 -12.06 -13.31 -6.17
N THR A 511 -12.33 -13.36 -4.86
CA THR A 511 -11.25 -13.51 -3.87
C THR A 511 -10.59 -14.89 -3.99
N LEU A 512 -11.35 -15.97 -4.13
CA LEU A 512 -10.75 -17.31 -4.31
C LEU A 512 -10.08 -17.48 -5.68
N TRP A 513 -10.59 -16.85 -6.73
CA TRP A 513 -9.95 -16.83 -8.06
C TRP A 513 -8.49 -16.39 -7.94
N THR A 514 -8.18 -15.43 -7.06
CA THR A 514 -6.80 -15.01 -6.82
C THR A 514 -5.94 -16.18 -6.32
N ARG A 515 -6.38 -16.89 -5.28
CA ARG A 515 -5.65 -18.01 -4.68
C ARG A 515 -5.47 -19.17 -5.66
N PHE A 516 -6.45 -19.43 -6.52
CA PHE A 516 -6.33 -20.40 -7.62
C PHE A 516 -5.30 -19.96 -8.66
N ARG A 517 -5.37 -18.72 -9.14
CA ARG A 517 -4.40 -18.16 -10.10
C ARG A 517 -2.99 -18.08 -9.52
N LEU A 518 -2.82 -17.95 -8.21
CA LEU A 518 -1.52 -18.00 -7.54
C LEU A 518 -0.97 -19.42 -7.37
N GLY A 519 -1.74 -20.45 -7.76
CA GLY A 519 -1.35 -21.86 -7.69
C GLY A 519 -1.43 -22.46 -6.27
N LEU A 520 -2.08 -21.79 -5.32
CA LEU A 520 -2.02 -22.16 -3.89
C LEU A 520 -2.70 -23.50 -3.55
N PHE A 521 -3.45 -24.07 -4.49
CA PHE A 521 -4.22 -25.31 -4.30
C PHE A 521 -3.80 -26.43 -5.26
N ASP A 522 -2.80 -26.19 -6.09
CA ASP A 522 -2.34 -27.14 -7.11
C ASP A 522 -1.02 -27.78 -6.65
N PRO A 523 -0.72 -29.03 -7.09
CA PRO A 523 0.55 -29.67 -6.75
C PRO A 523 1.74 -28.81 -7.16
N ALA A 524 2.77 -28.75 -6.30
CA ALA A 524 3.91 -27.84 -6.50
C ALA A 524 4.66 -28.13 -7.81
N GLU A 525 4.65 -29.38 -8.27
CA GLU A 525 5.25 -29.81 -9.53
C GLU A 525 4.55 -29.24 -10.77
N GLN A 526 3.31 -28.75 -10.62
CA GLN A 526 2.53 -28.13 -11.70
C GLN A 526 2.64 -26.61 -11.70
N VAL A 527 3.12 -25.99 -10.62
CA VAL A 527 3.19 -24.53 -10.47
C VAL A 527 4.64 -24.09 -10.74
N PRO A 528 4.92 -23.38 -11.86
CA PRO A 528 6.30 -23.07 -12.27
C PRO A 528 7.11 -22.29 -11.22
N PHE A 529 6.42 -21.54 -10.36
CA PHE A 529 7.01 -20.62 -9.40
C PHE A 529 7.20 -21.23 -8.00
N SER A 530 6.80 -22.49 -7.78
CA SER A 530 7.02 -23.19 -6.50
C SER A 530 8.48 -23.48 -6.20
N GLY A 531 9.36 -23.39 -7.20
CA GLY A 531 10.80 -23.62 -7.06
C GLY A 531 11.60 -22.44 -6.48
N TYR A 532 11.04 -21.24 -6.42
CA TYR A 532 11.74 -20.08 -5.83
C TYR A 532 11.93 -20.25 -4.33
N THR A 533 13.13 -19.91 -3.86
CA THR A 533 13.56 -20.03 -2.47
C THR A 533 14.18 -18.72 -1.99
N LEU A 534 14.48 -18.60 -0.69
CA LEU A 534 15.18 -17.42 -0.16
C LEU A 534 16.56 -17.14 -0.80
N LYS A 535 17.14 -18.07 -1.57
CA LYS A 535 18.36 -17.83 -2.35
C LYS A 535 18.12 -16.91 -3.55
N ASP A 536 16.87 -16.80 -3.98
CA ASP A 536 16.43 -15.95 -5.10
C ASP A 536 16.02 -14.54 -4.60
N ASN A 537 16.20 -14.24 -3.31
CA ASN A 537 15.93 -12.95 -2.70
C ASN A 537 17.22 -12.12 -2.59
N ASP A 538 17.16 -10.83 -2.89
CA ASP A 538 18.28 -9.88 -2.71
C ASP A 538 19.54 -10.33 -3.48
N LEU A 539 19.35 -10.75 -4.73
CA LEU A 539 20.43 -11.15 -5.62
C LEU A 539 21.22 -9.92 -6.11
N PRO A 540 22.53 -10.03 -6.37
CA PRO A 540 23.31 -8.95 -7.00
C PRO A 540 22.71 -8.45 -8.32
N ALA A 541 22.05 -9.33 -9.07
CA ALA A 541 21.34 -8.96 -10.29
C ALA A 541 20.14 -8.04 -10.01
N HIS A 542 19.44 -8.22 -8.88
CA HIS A 542 18.33 -7.36 -8.47
C HIS A 542 18.84 -5.97 -8.08
N SER A 543 19.94 -5.91 -7.30
CA SER A 543 20.62 -4.64 -6.98
C SER A 543 21.09 -3.92 -8.24
N GLN A 544 21.53 -4.64 -9.28
CA GLN A 544 21.91 -4.02 -10.55
C GLN A 544 20.72 -3.38 -11.29
N VAL A 545 19.52 -3.97 -11.19
CA VAL A 545 18.29 -3.33 -11.71
C VAL A 545 17.97 -2.06 -10.90
N ALA A 546 18.08 -2.12 -9.57
CA ALA A 546 17.86 -0.95 -8.71
C ALA A 546 18.84 0.20 -9.02
N LEU A 547 20.12 -0.12 -9.22
CA LEU A 547 21.14 0.86 -9.62
C LEU A 547 20.85 1.47 -10.98
N GLU A 548 20.48 0.66 -11.98
CA GLU A 548 20.19 1.17 -13.32
C GLU A 548 18.94 2.06 -13.34
N LEU A 549 17.91 1.67 -12.59
CA LEU A 549 16.72 2.50 -12.40
C LEU A 549 17.07 3.81 -11.70
N ALA A 550 17.87 3.77 -10.63
CA ALA A 550 18.33 4.97 -9.92
C ALA A 550 19.12 5.91 -10.86
N ARG A 551 20.07 5.40 -11.63
CA ARG A 551 20.86 6.18 -12.62
C ARG A 551 19.98 6.91 -13.64
N GLN A 552 18.97 6.22 -14.16
CA GLN A 552 18.05 6.81 -15.14
C GLN A 552 17.00 7.71 -14.50
N ALA A 553 16.76 7.60 -13.18
CA ALA A 553 15.81 8.42 -12.43
C ALA A 553 16.36 9.78 -11.99
N ILE A 554 17.68 9.93 -11.83
CA ILE A 554 18.29 11.21 -11.42
C ILE A 554 18.07 12.26 -12.52
N VAL A 555 17.45 13.38 -12.15
CA VAL A 555 17.15 14.50 -13.07
C VAL A 555 18.10 15.65 -12.78
N LEU A 556 18.86 16.09 -13.79
CA LEU A 556 19.62 17.33 -13.71
C LEU A 556 18.67 18.49 -14.04
N LEU A 557 18.28 19.28 -13.03
CA LEU A 557 17.32 20.37 -13.20
C LEU A 557 17.98 21.63 -13.75
N LYS A 558 19.15 21.98 -13.21
CA LYS A 558 19.93 23.15 -13.60
C LYS A 558 21.42 22.79 -13.61
N ASN A 559 22.15 23.33 -14.58
CA ASN A 559 23.61 23.28 -14.62
C ASN A 559 24.16 24.42 -15.47
N ASP A 560 25.09 25.21 -14.91
CA ASP A 560 25.80 26.29 -15.61
C ASP A 560 27.16 25.86 -16.20
N GLY A 561 27.47 24.55 -16.12
CA GLY A 561 28.76 23.97 -16.48
C GLY A 561 29.61 23.56 -15.27
N THR A 562 29.13 23.82 -14.05
CA THR A 562 29.77 23.34 -12.81
C THR A 562 29.79 21.81 -12.70
N LEU A 563 28.72 21.13 -13.15
CA LEU A 563 28.67 19.68 -13.20
C LEU A 563 29.05 19.15 -14.61
N PRO A 564 29.77 18.01 -14.70
CA PRO A 564 30.25 17.18 -13.59
C PRO A 564 31.45 17.81 -12.86
N LEU A 565 31.57 17.53 -11.56
CA LEU A 565 32.68 17.99 -10.73
C LEU A 565 34.02 17.40 -11.20
N ASP A 566 34.97 18.27 -11.52
CA ASP A 566 36.30 17.89 -11.98
C ASP A 566 37.21 17.53 -10.80
N ARG A 567 37.34 16.22 -10.53
CA ARG A 567 38.20 15.68 -9.46
C ARG A 567 39.63 16.20 -9.49
N THR A 568 40.16 16.56 -10.67
CA THR A 568 41.55 17.04 -10.80
C THR A 568 41.75 18.45 -10.21
N LYS A 569 40.66 19.22 -10.05
CA LYS A 569 40.68 20.60 -9.55
C LYS A 569 40.29 20.73 -8.08
N LEU A 570 39.82 19.65 -7.45
CA LEU A 570 39.29 19.66 -6.10
C LEU A 570 40.28 18.99 -5.14
N LYS A 571 40.47 19.59 -3.96
CA LYS A 571 41.25 19.05 -2.84
C LYS A 571 40.37 18.80 -1.62
N GLN A 572 39.35 19.63 -1.40
CA GLN A 572 38.39 19.44 -0.32
C GLN A 572 36.96 19.76 -0.77
N ILE A 573 36.03 18.88 -0.43
CA ILE A 573 34.58 19.10 -0.63
C ILE A 573 33.89 19.07 0.73
N ALA A 574 32.98 20.02 0.94
CA ALA A 574 32.06 20.01 2.08
C ALA A 574 30.72 19.42 1.63
N VAL A 575 30.37 18.24 2.14
CA VAL A 575 29.06 17.62 1.95
C VAL A 575 28.19 18.04 3.12
N ILE A 576 27.24 18.93 2.88
CA ILE A 576 26.43 19.58 3.92
C ILE A 576 24.96 19.22 3.73
N GLY A 577 24.21 19.01 4.81
CA GLY A 577 22.75 18.93 4.76
C GLY A 577 22.18 17.67 5.42
N PRO A 578 20.91 17.71 5.84
CA PRO A 578 20.32 16.66 6.67
C PRO A 578 20.15 15.31 5.94
N ASN A 579 20.11 15.30 4.61
CA ASN A 579 19.86 14.08 3.84
C ASN A 579 21.17 13.39 3.38
N ALA A 580 22.35 13.99 3.63
CA ALA A 580 23.62 13.47 3.15
C ALA A 580 23.91 12.03 3.63
N ALA A 581 23.60 11.74 4.89
CA ALA A 581 23.85 10.45 5.53
C ALA A 581 22.56 9.67 5.88
N SER A 582 21.39 10.12 5.39
CA SER A 582 20.09 9.54 5.75
C SER A 582 19.80 8.29 4.93
N LYS A 583 19.49 7.18 5.61
CA LYS A 583 19.04 5.93 5.02
C LYS A 583 17.53 5.94 4.81
N SER A 584 16.74 6.42 5.77
CA SER A 584 15.27 6.47 5.60
C SER A 584 14.85 7.39 4.45
N MET A 585 15.63 8.44 4.14
CA MET A 585 15.44 9.22 2.92
C MET A 585 15.64 8.37 1.65
N LEU A 586 16.66 7.51 1.60
CA LEU A 586 16.87 6.65 0.42
C LEU A 586 15.69 5.71 0.20
N GLU A 587 15.16 5.16 1.29
CA GLU A 587 14.15 4.11 1.26
C GLU A 587 12.73 4.61 0.99
N GLY A 588 12.37 5.86 1.30
CA GLY A 588 10.99 6.31 1.06
C GLY A 588 9.98 5.73 2.07
N ASN A 589 8.67 5.72 1.73
CA ASN A 589 7.65 4.97 2.49
C ASN A 589 7.35 3.61 1.84
N TYR A 590 6.61 2.72 2.53
CA TYR A 590 6.21 1.40 1.98
C TYR A 590 7.39 0.53 1.47
N HIS A 591 8.49 0.53 2.21
CA HIS A 591 9.74 -0.14 1.82
C HIS A 591 10.01 -1.45 2.58
N GLY A 592 10.88 -2.29 2.01
CA GLY A 592 11.52 -3.41 2.69
C GLY A 592 12.80 -2.98 3.40
N SER A 593 13.58 -3.93 3.92
CA SER A 593 14.93 -3.62 4.44
C SER A 593 16.00 -3.96 3.41
N ALA A 594 16.74 -2.97 2.90
CA ALA A 594 17.88 -3.28 2.04
C ALA A 594 19.00 -3.97 2.85
N SER A 595 19.59 -5.06 2.34
CA SER A 595 20.75 -5.71 2.98
C SER A 595 22.01 -4.84 2.92
N ARG A 596 22.07 -3.99 1.90
CA ARG A 596 23.13 -3.01 1.66
C ARG A 596 22.46 -1.74 1.17
N SER A 597 22.60 -0.68 1.95
CA SER A 597 22.19 0.66 1.58
C SER A 597 23.36 1.58 1.85
N ILE A 598 23.77 2.35 0.85
CA ILE A 598 24.91 3.26 0.99
C ILE A 598 24.38 4.70 0.86
N SER A 599 24.70 5.53 1.85
CA SER A 599 24.30 6.93 1.87
C SER A 599 24.98 7.73 0.75
N ILE A 600 24.39 8.87 0.35
CA ILE A 600 25.01 9.78 -0.62
C ILE A 600 26.40 10.20 -0.16
N LEU A 601 26.56 10.53 1.13
CA LEU A 601 27.84 10.89 1.72
C LEU A 601 28.88 9.77 1.59
N ASP A 602 28.48 8.54 1.91
CA ASP A 602 29.40 7.41 1.92
C ASP A 602 29.82 7.02 0.49
N ASP A 603 28.93 7.09 -0.49
CA ASP A 603 29.31 6.82 -1.87
C ASP A 603 30.10 7.95 -2.52
N ILE A 604 29.87 9.21 -2.14
CA ILE A 604 30.79 10.30 -2.52
C ILE A 604 32.20 9.98 -2.02
N ARG A 605 32.35 9.55 -0.76
CA ARG A 605 33.66 9.14 -0.19
C ARG A 605 34.26 7.95 -0.93
N ASN A 606 33.46 6.91 -1.19
CA ASN A 606 33.92 5.72 -1.90
C ASN A 606 34.42 6.05 -3.31
N LEU A 607 33.68 6.91 -4.03
CA LEU A 607 33.96 7.22 -5.43
C LEU A 607 35.17 8.14 -5.62
N VAL A 608 35.41 9.09 -4.72
CA VAL A 608 36.59 9.99 -4.80
C VAL A 608 37.83 9.44 -4.10
N GLY A 609 37.68 8.41 -3.26
CA GLY A 609 38.77 7.81 -2.50
C GLY A 609 39.44 8.78 -1.53
N SER A 610 40.74 8.62 -1.32
CA SER A 610 41.54 9.44 -0.39
C SER A 610 42.17 10.69 -1.03
N GLU A 611 41.99 10.91 -2.34
CA GLU A 611 42.61 12.01 -3.08
C GLU A 611 41.94 13.37 -2.80
N ILE A 612 40.64 13.35 -2.50
CA ILE A 612 39.85 14.53 -2.16
C ILE A 612 39.35 14.38 -0.73
N LYS A 613 39.66 15.36 0.14
CA LYS A 613 39.17 15.37 1.52
C LYS A 613 37.67 15.67 1.53
N ILE A 614 36.87 14.71 2.00
CA ILE A 614 35.44 14.90 2.23
C ILE A 614 35.19 15.29 3.68
N THR A 615 34.62 16.47 3.89
CA THR A 615 34.11 16.93 5.19
C THR A 615 32.59 16.89 5.20
N HIS A 616 31.97 16.70 6.37
CA HIS A 616 30.53 16.60 6.49
C HIS A 616 30.01 17.32 7.73
N ALA A 617 28.89 18.03 7.58
CA ALA A 617 28.06 18.50 8.68
C ALA A 617 26.58 18.49 8.27
N MET A 618 25.69 18.18 9.21
CA MET A 618 24.24 18.21 8.99
C MET A 618 23.75 19.61 8.61
N GLY A 619 24.30 20.67 9.23
CA GLY A 619 24.01 22.06 8.91
C GLY A 619 22.66 22.59 9.41
N SER A 620 21.58 21.84 9.18
CA SER A 620 20.23 22.13 9.69
C SER A 620 19.46 20.83 9.90
N PRO A 621 18.42 20.79 10.75
CA PRO A 621 17.41 19.74 10.67
C PRO A 621 16.67 19.81 9.33
N VAL A 622 15.92 18.76 8.98
CA VAL A 622 15.00 18.79 7.82
C VAL A 622 13.91 19.84 8.03
N THR A 623 13.33 19.90 9.23
CA THR A 623 12.37 20.93 9.64
C THR A 623 12.41 21.09 11.16
N THR A 624 12.00 22.26 11.66
CA THR A 624 11.71 22.47 13.10
C THR A 624 10.24 22.32 13.44
N LYS A 625 9.35 22.17 12.45
CA LYS A 625 7.92 22.00 12.70
C LYS A 625 7.66 20.69 13.45
N PRO A 626 6.86 20.71 14.52
CA PRO A 626 6.45 19.49 15.22
C PRO A 626 5.45 18.70 14.37
N GLY A 627 5.50 17.37 14.48
CA GLY A 627 4.60 16.47 13.75
C GLY A 627 5.23 15.96 12.47
N THR A 628 5.69 14.72 12.54
CA THR A 628 6.17 13.95 11.39
C THR A 628 5.45 12.62 11.34
N ALA A 629 5.48 11.96 10.19
CA ALA A 629 4.94 10.62 10.05
C ALA A 629 5.69 9.63 10.97
N PRO A 630 5.08 9.10 12.05
CA PRO A 630 5.81 8.27 13.02
C PRO A 630 6.34 6.98 12.39
N TRP A 631 5.64 6.46 11.38
CA TRP A 631 6.00 5.26 10.64
C TRP A 631 7.21 5.45 9.71
N SER A 632 7.66 6.68 9.45
CA SER A 632 8.75 6.97 8.50
C SER A 632 10.14 6.53 8.98
N GLY A 633 10.32 6.23 10.27
CA GLY A 633 11.62 5.83 10.81
C GLY A 633 12.72 6.87 10.58
N GLN A 634 12.37 8.17 10.59
CA GLN A 634 13.28 9.27 10.27
C GLN A 634 14.59 9.17 11.09
N ASP A 635 15.74 9.15 10.41
CA ASP A 635 17.05 8.88 11.00
C ASP A 635 17.99 10.10 11.05
N ASN A 636 17.52 11.23 10.53
CA ASN A 636 18.26 12.48 10.45
C ASN A 636 17.68 13.60 11.33
N THR A 637 17.12 13.22 12.48
CA THR A 637 16.66 14.15 13.53
C THR A 637 17.81 14.62 14.41
N THR A 638 17.69 15.80 15.02
CA THR A 638 18.68 16.33 15.96
C THR A 638 18.03 17.24 16.99
N ASP A 639 18.58 17.24 18.21
CA ASP A 639 18.25 18.14 19.31
C ASP A 639 19.23 19.31 19.44
N ARG A 640 20.31 19.31 18.63
CA ARG A 640 21.32 20.37 18.64
C ARG A 640 20.72 21.70 18.19
N PRO A 641 21.13 22.83 18.80
CA PRO A 641 20.67 24.15 18.36
C PRO A 641 20.99 24.41 16.88
N VAL A 642 20.00 24.88 16.12
CA VAL A 642 20.14 25.18 14.67
C VAL A 642 21.32 26.13 14.40
N ALA A 643 21.55 27.10 15.27
CA ALA A 643 22.68 28.03 15.16
C ALA A 643 24.04 27.33 15.23
N GLU A 644 24.19 26.30 16.07
CA GLU A 644 25.45 25.54 16.20
C GLU A 644 25.68 24.66 14.97
N LEU A 645 24.64 23.98 14.48
CA LEU A 645 24.69 23.18 13.26
C LEU A 645 25.10 24.04 12.05
N LYS A 646 24.48 25.23 11.92
CA LYS A 646 24.78 26.18 10.86
C LYS A 646 26.21 26.71 10.94
N ALA A 647 26.69 27.06 12.15
CA ALA A 647 28.06 27.53 12.34
C ALA A 647 29.11 26.47 11.98
N GLU A 648 28.86 25.21 12.35
CA GLU A 648 29.70 24.06 11.98
C GLU A 648 29.77 23.90 10.45
N ALA A 649 28.62 23.91 9.77
CA ALA A 649 28.56 23.81 8.32
C ALA A 649 29.30 24.95 7.60
N LEU A 650 29.14 26.19 8.06
CA LEU A 650 29.83 27.36 7.48
C LEU A 650 31.35 27.30 7.68
N LYS A 651 31.82 26.78 8.82
CA LYS A 651 33.25 26.56 9.05
C LYS A 651 33.85 25.58 8.05
N LEU A 652 33.19 24.44 7.83
CA LEU A 652 33.65 23.44 6.86
C LEU A 652 33.57 23.95 5.41
N ALA A 653 32.50 24.68 5.09
CA ALA A 653 32.30 25.30 3.78
C ALA A 653 33.38 26.32 3.43
N ALA A 654 33.86 27.12 4.39
CA ALA A 654 34.90 28.12 4.16
C ALA A 654 36.24 27.50 3.69
N GLU A 655 36.55 26.30 4.16
CA GLU A 655 37.77 25.54 3.82
C GLU A 655 37.64 24.70 2.54
N ALA A 656 36.43 24.54 1.99
CA ALA A 656 36.17 23.68 0.84
C ALA A 656 36.39 24.40 -0.50
N ASP A 657 36.70 23.64 -1.54
CA ASP A 657 36.75 24.12 -2.93
C ASP A 657 35.34 24.17 -3.54
N ALA A 658 34.48 23.23 -3.14
CA ALA A 658 33.07 23.16 -3.53
C ALA A 658 32.21 22.62 -2.38
N ILE A 659 30.93 22.98 -2.41
CA ILE A 659 29.93 22.53 -1.44
C ILE A 659 28.91 21.67 -2.19
N ILE A 660 28.65 20.47 -1.66
CA ILE A 660 27.53 19.63 -2.09
C ILE A 660 26.49 19.70 -0.99
N TYR A 661 25.39 20.41 -1.23
CA TYR A 661 24.27 20.49 -0.31
C TYR A 661 23.26 19.36 -0.60
N VAL A 662 23.04 18.46 0.36
CA VAL A 662 22.09 17.33 0.24
C VAL A 662 20.92 17.55 1.22
N GLY A 663 19.79 17.98 0.69
CA GLY A 663 18.61 18.38 1.48
C GLY A 663 17.31 17.99 0.80
N GLY A 664 16.26 18.80 1.02
CA GLY A 664 14.90 18.53 0.55
C GLY A 664 13.98 18.12 1.69
N ILE A 665 13.21 17.06 1.50
CA ILE A 665 12.29 16.52 2.52
C ILE A 665 12.45 14.99 2.61
N THR A 666 11.84 14.37 3.63
CA THR A 666 11.82 12.91 3.77
C THR A 666 10.37 12.41 3.86
N PRO A 667 10.13 11.08 3.82
CA PRO A 667 8.79 10.51 4.02
C PRO A 667 8.13 10.90 5.36
N ALA A 668 8.90 11.52 6.26
CA ALA A 668 8.41 12.07 7.50
C ALA A 668 7.61 13.38 7.33
N GLN A 669 7.82 14.12 6.22
CA GLN A 669 7.12 15.37 5.88
C GLN A 669 6.09 15.21 4.76
N GLU A 670 6.12 14.09 4.05
CA GLU A 670 5.15 13.73 3.03
C GLU A 670 4.83 12.25 3.13
N GLY A 671 3.56 11.92 3.35
CA GLY A 671 3.14 10.52 3.38
C GLY A 671 1.66 10.36 3.69
N GLU A 672 1.24 9.12 3.90
CA GLU A 672 -0.12 8.81 4.30
C GLU A 672 -0.47 9.48 5.63
N SER A 673 -1.56 10.26 5.64
CA SER A 673 -2.01 11.14 6.73
C SER A 673 -1.21 12.44 6.90
N PHE A 674 -0.16 12.66 6.09
CA PHE A 674 0.77 13.79 6.21
C PHE A 674 0.88 14.54 4.88
N ASP A 675 -0.11 15.39 4.62
CA ASP A 675 -0.02 16.39 3.56
C ASP A 675 0.85 17.57 3.97
N ARG A 676 1.43 18.21 2.97
CA ARG A 676 2.18 19.46 3.15
C ARG A 676 1.26 20.66 3.04
N GLU A 677 1.52 21.66 3.87
CA GLU A 677 0.82 22.96 3.79
C GLU A 677 1.33 23.82 2.63
N SER A 678 2.61 23.64 2.26
CA SER A 678 3.27 24.44 1.24
C SER A 678 4.36 23.63 0.54
N ILE A 679 4.68 24.00 -0.71
CA ILE A 679 5.65 23.31 -1.56
C ILE A 679 7.08 23.89 -1.48
N GLU A 680 7.26 25.02 -0.81
CA GLU A 680 8.57 25.62 -0.54
C GLU A 680 9.47 24.70 0.30
N LEU A 681 10.78 24.92 0.20
CA LEU A 681 11.74 24.25 1.06
C LEU A 681 11.53 24.69 2.53
N PRO A 682 11.71 23.78 3.52
CA PRO A 682 11.71 24.19 4.93
C PRO A 682 12.67 25.36 5.19
N SER A 683 12.23 26.33 5.99
CA SER A 683 12.94 27.60 6.18
C SER A 683 14.36 27.45 6.71
N GLU A 684 14.61 26.47 7.58
CA GLU A 684 15.94 26.24 8.15
C GLU A 684 16.95 25.82 7.10
N GLN A 685 16.49 25.03 6.12
CA GLN A 685 17.31 24.60 4.99
C GLN A 685 17.54 25.77 4.04
N GLU A 686 16.52 26.56 3.72
CA GLU A 686 16.68 27.74 2.87
C GLU A 686 17.67 28.75 3.47
N ASP A 687 17.56 29.04 4.77
CA ASP A 687 18.47 29.94 5.50
C ASP A 687 19.91 29.43 5.52
N LEU A 688 20.11 28.12 5.57
CA LEU A 688 21.42 27.49 5.50
C LEU A 688 22.00 27.62 4.09
N ILE A 689 21.25 27.27 3.04
CA ILE A 689 21.72 27.35 1.65
C ILE A 689 22.11 28.80 1.30
N ARG A 690 21.29 29.78 1.70
CA ARG A 690 21.60 31.21 1.50
C ARG A 690 22.94 31.60 2.15
N ALA A 691 23.20 31.10 3.36
CA ALA A 691 24.46 31.35 4.06
C ALA A 691 25.65 30.62 3.42
N LEU A 692 25.46 29.39 2.94
CA LEU A 692 26.48 28.65 2.19
C LEU A 692 26.84 29.37 0.87
N HIS A 693 25.84 29.82 0.12
CA HIS A 693 26.04 30.60 -1.11
C HIS A 693 26.80 31.92 -0.83
N ALA A 694 26.50 32.59 0.28
CA ALA A 694 27.18 33.84 0.67
C ALA A 694 28.68 33.67 0.95
N THR A 695 29.20 32.44 1.08
CA THR A 695 30.65 32.18 1.18
C THR A 695 31.40 32.42 -0.14
N GLY A 696 30.69 32.53 -1.27
CA GLY A 696 31.26 32.67 -2.61
C GLY A 696 31.80 31.35 -3.19
N LYS A 697 31.67 30.23 -2.49
CA LYS A 697 32.01 28.89 -2.99
C LYS A 697 30.89 28.35 -3.89
N PRO A 698 31.20 27.55 -4.93
CA PRO A 698 30.16 26.90 -5.71
C PRO A 698 29.38 25.91 -4.84
N VAL A 699 28.06 26.05 -4.84
CA VAL A 699 27.13 25.17 -4.11
C VAL A 699 26.30 24.37 -5.10
N VAL A 700 26.52 23.06 -5.15
CA VAL A 700 25.68 22.13 -5.91
C VAL A 700 24.60 21.59 -4.98
N MET A 701 23.33 21.74 -5.35
CA MET A 701 22.22 21.17 -4.58
C MET A 701 21.82 19.80 -5.10
N VAL A 702 21.69 18.84 -4.20
CA VAL A 702 21.03 17.55 -4.40
C VAL A 702 19.73 17.58 -3.59
N ASN A 703 18.60 17.74 -4.30
CA ASN A 703 17.27 17.75 -3.72
C ASN A 703 16.73 16.31 -3.63
N CYS A 704 16.52 15.83 -2.42
CA CYS A 704 15.88 14.55 -2.15
C CYS A 704 14.44 14.82 -1.68
N SER A 705 13.46 14.41 -2.46
CA SER A 705 12.03 14.65 -2.20
C SER A 705 11.18 13.79 -3.13
N GLY A 706 10.08 13.23 -2.64
CA GLY A 706 9.04 12.66 -3.49
C GLY A 706 8.17 13.74 -4.15
N SER A 707 7.90 14.84 -3.44
CA SER A 707 7.13 15.99 -3.94
C SER A 707 7.92 16.90 -4.89
N ALA A 708 7.21 17.61 -5.75
CA ALA A 708 7.76 18.75 -6.48
C ALA A 708 7.96 19.96 -5.56
N MET A 709 9.22 20.31 -5.28
CA MET A 709 9.60 21.42 -4.41
C MET A 709 9.64 22.76 -5.18
N ALA A 710 9.12 23.84 -4.58
CA ALA A 710 9.36 25.19 -5.09
C ALA A 710 10.78 25.65 -4.73
N LEU A 711 11.69 25.59 -5.70
CA LEU A 711 13.13 25.87 -5.55
C LEU A 711 13.55 27.20 -6.20
N THR A 712 12.66 28.20 -6.22
CA THR A 712 12.86 29.44 -7.00
C THR A 712 14.15 30.17 -6.65
N TRP A 713 14.44 30.36 -5.36
CA TRP A 713 15.68 31.04 -4.96
C TRP A 713 16.92 30.21 -5.33
N GLN A 714 16.86 28.90 -5.16
CA GLN A 714 17.95 27.99 -5.50
C GLN A 714 18.21 28.00 -7.01
N ASP A 715 17.17 27.95 -7.84
CA ASP A 715 17.29 28.06 -9.30
C ASP A 715 17.92 29.38 -9.74
N GLU A 716 17.65 30.48 -9.05
CA GLU A 716 18.22 31.78 -9.40
C GLU A 716 19.69 31.94 -8.99
N ASN A 717 20.12 31.27 -7.91
CA ASN A 717 21.40 31.58 -7.25
C ASN A 717 22.43 30.43 -7.28
N LEU A 718 22.01 29.17 -7.39
CA LEU A 718 22.93 28.04 -7.36
C LEU A 718 23.40 27.64 -8.77
N PRO A 719 24.67 27.26 -8.95
CA PRO A 719 25.19 26.85 -10.26
C PRO A 719 24.54 25.57 -10.81
N ALA A 720 24.23 24.60 -9.94
CA ALA A 720 23.64 23.34 -10.34
C ALA A 720 22.68 22.76 -9.30
N ILE A 721 21.63 22.10 -9.80
CA ILE A 721 20.59 21.45 -9.00
C ILE A 721 20.28 20.08 -9.60
N VAL A 722 20.39 19.05 -8.77
CA VAL A 722 20.08 17.65 -9.09
C VAL A 722 18.86 17.23 -8.26
N GLN A 723 17.84 16.68 -8.90
CA GLN A 723 16.72 16.01 -8.24
C GLN A 723 17.05 14.52 -8.11
N ALA A 724 17.14 14.04 -6.87
CA ALA A 724 17.49 12.67 -6.54
C ALA A 724 16.31 11.80 -6.12
N TRP A 725 15.13 12.40 -5.86
CA TRP A 725 13.95 11.68 -5.35
C TRP A 725 14.24 10.97 -4.02
N TYR A 726 13.61 9.81 -3.80
CA TYR A 726 14.04 8.77 -2.85
C TYR A 726 14.63 7.62 -3.67
N PRO A 727 15.95 7.57 -3.85
CA PRO A 727 16.58 6.80 -4.93
C PRO A 727 16.83 5.32 -4.62
N GLY A 728 16.33 4.79 -3.50
CA GLY A 728 16.48 3.38 -3.15
C GLY A 728 17.89 2.99 -2.71
N GLN A 729 18.14 1.69 -2.60
CA GLN A 729 19.32 1.15 -1.92
C GLN A 729 20.67 1.49 -2.60
N GLU A 730 20.65 1.68 -3.92
CA GLU A 730 21.80 2.04 -4.76
C GLU A 730 21.84 3.55 -5.08
N GLY A 731 20.99 4.33 -4.42
CA GLY A 731 20.79 5.74 -4.72
C GLY A 731 21.99 6.63 -4.40
N GLY A 732 22.72 6.34 -3.31
CA GLY A 732 23.97 7.03 -2.97
C GLY A 732 24.98 6.97 -4.11
N ARG A 733 25.18 5.78 -4.67
CA ARG A 733 26.06 5.51 -5.80
C ARG A 733 25.61 6.24 -7.06
N ALA A 734 24.32 6.15 -7.41
CA ALA A 734 23.79 6.82 -8.60
C ALA A 734 23.98 8.34 -8.54
N VAL A 735 23.74 8.96 -7.37
CA VAL A 735 23.97 10.39 -7.15
C VAL A 735 25.46 10.72 -7.28
N ALA A 736 26.35 9.96 -6.64
CA ALA A 736 27.80 10.20 -6.73
C ALA A 736 28.30 10.08 -8.18
N GLU A 737 27.89 9.05 -8.92
CA GLU A 737 28.27 8.86 -10.32
C GLU A 737 27.82 10.02 -11.22
N VAL A 738 26.63 10.58 -10.98
CA VAL A 738 26.16 11.79 -11.70
C VAL A 738 27.01 13.00 -11.33
N LEU A 739 27.22 13.27 -10.03
CA LEU A 739 27.96 14.45 -9.57
C LEU A 739 29.38 14.51 -10.14
N PHE A 740 30.05 13.36 -10.29
CA PHE A 740 31.42 13.28 -10.80
C PHE A 740 31.51 12.85 -12.28
N GLY A 741 30.37 12.66 -12.95
CA GLY A 741 30.31 12.43 -14.39
C GLY A 741 30.76 11.04 -14.86
N GLU A 742 30.72 10.05 -13.98
CA GLU A 742 30.81 8.62 -14.33
C GLU A 742 29.56 8.17 -15.09
N THR A 743 28.40 8.76 -14.74
CA THR A 743 27.13 8.58 -15.43
C THR A 743 26.62 9.91 -15.98
N ASN A 744 26.15 9.91 -17.23
CA ASN A 744 25.46 11.05 -17.82
C ASN A 744 24.00 11.07 -17.34
N PRO A 745 23.53 12.11 -16.62
CA PRO A 745 22.14 12.16 -16.15
C PRO A 745 21.19 12.19 -17.34
N SER A 746 20.08 11.47 -17.21
CA SER A 746 19.09 11.29 -18.27
C SER A 746 17.66 11.15 -17.75
N GLY A 747 17.42 11.44 -16.47
CA GLY A 747 16.07 11.48 -15.93
C GLY A 747 15.32 12.70 -16.45
N HIS A 748 14.00 12.56 -16.60
CA HIS A 748 13.08 13.64 -16.95
C HIS A 748 11.93 13.71 -15.95
N LEU A 749 11.53 14.92 -15.54
CA LEU A 749 10.49 15.12 -14.53
C LEU A 749 9.13 14.50 -14.94
N PRO A 750 8.54 13.60 -14.13
CA PRO A 750 7.17 13.10 -14.35
C PRO A 750 6.09 14.02 -13.75
N ILE A 751 6.49 15.17 -13.19
CA ILE A 751 5.62 16.16 -12.55
C ILE A 751 6.14 17.59 -12.81
N THR A 752 5.23 18.56 -12.87
CA THR A 752 5.58 19.98 -12.99
C THR A 752 6.06 20.55 -11.65
N PHE A 753 7.21 21.24 -11.65
CA PHE A 753 7.68 22.01 -10.50
C PHE A 753 7.18 23.45 -10.63
N TYR A 754 6.34 23.88 -9.68
CA TYR A 754 5.78 25.22 -9.61
C TYR A 754 6.76 26.18 -8.93
N ARG A 755 6.60 27.49 -9.15
CA ARG A 755 7.48 28.50 -8.55
C ARG A 755 7.14 28.78 -7.10
N SER A 756 5.88 28.63 -6.72
CA SER A 756 5.41 28.82 -5.35
C SER A 756 4.09 28.09 -5.11
N THR A 757 3.76 27.88 -3.83
CA THR A 757 2.44 27.41 -3.41
C THR A 757 1.31 28.32 -3.90
N ALA A 758 1.58 29.62 -4.08
CA ALA A 758 0.60 30.59 -4.56
C ALA A 758 0.17 30.37 -6.03
N ASP A 759 0.92 29.58 -6.80
CA ASP A 759 0.53 29.20 -8.17
C ASP A 759 -0.55 28.10 -8.19
N LEU A 760 -0.76 27.42 -7.06
CA LEU A 760 -1.66 26.27 -6.96
C LEU A 760 -3.08 26.71 -6.58
N PRO A 761 -4.12 26.12 -7.21
CA PRO A 761 -5.51 26.27 -6.75
C PRO A 761 -5.72 25.73 -5.32
N ASP A 762 -6.92 25.89 -4.78
CA ASP A 762 -7.32 25.25 -3.52
C ASP A 762 -7.09 23.73 -3.60
N PHE A 763 -6.48 23.13 -2.58
CA PHE A 763 -6.14 21.70 -2.61
C PHE A 763 -7.39 20.81 -2.77
N SER A 764 -8.53 21.21 -2.20
CA SER A 764 -9.80 20.48 -2.30
C SER A 764 -10.52 20.63 -3.64
N ASP A 765 -10.12 21.57 -4.51
CA ASP A 765 -10.68 21.71 -5.86
C ASP A 765 -10.13 20.60 -6.77
N TYR A 766 -10.99 19.66 -7.14
CA TYR A 766 -10.69 18.50 -7.99
C TYR A 766 -10.91 18.74 -9.49
N SER A 767 -11.26 19.96 -9.90
CA SER A 767 -11.13 20.34 -11.31
C SER A 767 -9.66 20.40 -11.72
N MET A 768 -9.39 20.15 -12.99
CA MET A 768 -8.03 20.23 -13.54
C MET A 768 -7.63 21.65 -13.93
N LYS A 769 -8.49 22.64 -13.70
CA LYS A 769 -8.23 24.05 -14.05
C LYS A 769 -6.96 24.54 -13.35
N ASN A 770 -6.02 25.08 -14.14
CA ASN A 770 -4.74 25.61 -13.65
C ASN A 770 -3.90 24.59 -12.85
N ARG A 771 -3.98 23.30 -13.22
CA ARG A 771 -3.16 22.23 -12.64
C ARG A 771 -2.39 21.49 -13.72
N THR A 772 -1.24 20.95 -13.34
CA THR A 772 -0.33 20.13 -14.18
C THR A 772 0.13 20.87 -15.44
N TYR A 773 1.06 20.29 -16.19
CA TYR A 773 1.45 20.87 -17.48
C TYR A 773 0.29 20.93 -18.49
N ARG A 774 -0.76 20.12 -18.28
CA ARG A 774 -1.92 20.04 -19.19
C ARG A 774 -2.80 21.29 -19.11
N TYR A 775 -2.90 21.96 -17.96
CA TYR A 775 -3.86 23.06 -17.77
C TYR A 775 -3.29 24.28 -17.04
N PHE A 776 -2.09 24.19 -16.47
CA PHE A 776 -1.43 25.33 -15.82
C PHE A 776 -1.05 26.40 -16.86
N THR A 777 -1.57 27.61 -16.69
CA THR A 777 -1.32 28.73 -17.62
C THR A 777 -0.18 29.64 -17.17
N GLY A 778 0.35 29.43 -15.96
CA GLY A 778 1.52 30.15 -15.46
C GLY A 778 2.83 29.63 -16.06
N ARG A 779 3.95 30.15 -15.54
CA ARG A 779 5.28 29.71 -15.95
C ARG A 779 5.84 28.72 -14.91
N PRO A 780 6.00 27.43 -15.23
CA PRO A 780 6.59 26.48 -14.29
C PRO A 780 8.05 26.86 -13.98
N LEU A 781 8.54 26.47 -12.80
CA LEU A 781 9.97 26.54 -12.48
C LEU A 781 10.72 25.52 -13.35
N TYR A 782 10.27 24.27 -13.32
CA TYR A 782 10.66 23.22 -14.26
C TYR A 782 9.42 22.53 -14.79
N ALA A 783 9.28 22.45 -16.11
CA ALA A 783 8.10 21.88 -16.74
C ALA A 783 8.09 20.34 -16.63
N PHE A 784 6.91 19.72 -16.72
CA PHE A 784 6.81 18.28 -16.96
C PHE A 784 7.70 17.87 -18.15
N GLY A 785 8.43 16.76 -17.99
CA GLY A 785 9.39 16.24 -18.93
C GLY A 785 10.76 16.93 -18.93
N HIS A 786 10.97 17.97 -18.10
CA HIS A 786 12.28 18.66 -18.03
C HIS A 786 13.36 17.77 -17.44
N GLY A 787 14.55 17.83 -18.01
CA GLY A 787 15.74 17.11 -17.56
C GLY A 787 16.92 17.42 -18.47
N LEU A 788 18.05 17.81 -17.89
CA LEU A 788 19.27 18.12 -18.63
C LEU A 788 20.19 16.90 -18.70
N SER A 789 21.11 16.96 -19.67
CA SER A 789 22.17 15.97 -19.86
C SER A 789 23.53 16.67 -19.84
N TYR A 790 24.62 15.90 -19.64
CA TYR A 790 25.97 16.35 -19.97
C TYR A 790 26.27 16.35 -21.48
N SER A 791 25.28 15.99 -22.30
CA SER A 791 25.30 16.17 -23.74
C SER A 791 24.18 17.11 -24.23
N THR A 792 24.16 17.39 -25.53
CA THR A 792 23.13 18.20 -26.18
C THR A 792 22.50 17.41 -27.32
N PHE A 793 21.20 17.57 -27.50
CA PHE A 793 20.43 16.82 -28.51
C PHE A 793 19.67 17.76 -29.43
N GLU A 794 19.63 17.44 -30.71
CA GLU A 794 18.95 18.19 -31.76
C GLU A 794 17.88 17.32 -32.43
N TYR A 795 16.74 17.94 -32.72
CA TYR A 795 15.56 17.28 -33.26
C TYR A 795 15.29 17.84 -34.65
N ALA A 796 15.21 16.98 -35.66
CA ALA A 796 14.97 17.38 -37.04
C ALA A 796 14.01 16.41 -37.76
N ASN A 797 13.51 16.84 -38.92
CA ASN A 797 12.79 15.98 -39.87
C ASN A 797 11.58 15.25 -39.29
N LEU A 798 10.78 15.91 -38.43
CA LEU A 798 9.56 15.33 -37.88
C LEU A 798 8.57 14.99 -39.00
N ARG A 799 8.08 13.76 -39.00
CA ARG A 799 7.05 13.25 -39.91
C ARG A 799 5.99 12.52 -39.11
N VAL A 800 4.74 12.74 -39.49
CA VAL A 800 3.57 12.09 -38.88
C VAL A 800 2.77 11.42 -39.99
N ALA A 801 2.54 10.12 -39.85
CA ALA A 801 1.77 9.33 -40.81
C ALA A 801 0.66 8.55 -40.09
N PRO A 802 -0.52 8.36 -40.71
CA PRO A 802 -1.52 7.43 -40.21
C PRO A 802 -0.98 6.00 -40.12
N ALA A 803 -1.43 5.27 -39.11
CA ALA A 803 -1.16 3.85 -38.91
C ALA A 803 -2.46 3.05 -38.74
N ALA A 804 -2.36 1.73 -38.58
CA ALA A 804 -3.52 0.87 -38.39
C ALA A 804 -4.35 1.27 -37.17
N ASN A 805 -5.65 0.98 -37.20
CA ASN A 805 -6.59 1.20 -36.09
C ASN A 805 -6.66 2.67 -35.59
N GLY A 806 -6.43 3.64 -36.48
CA GLY A 806 -6.50 5.07 -36.14
C GLY A 806 -5.32 5.59 -35.31
N ALA A 807 -4.26 4.78 -35.14
CA ALA A 807 -3.01 5.23 -34.55
C ALA A 807 -2.22 6.13 -35.52
N LEU A 808 -1.16 6.76 -35.01
CA LEU A 808 -0.19 7.49 -35.82
C LEU A 808 1.21 6.90 -35.64
N THR A 809 2.01 6.92 -36.70
CA THR A 809 3.45 6.70 -36.64
C THR A 809 4.14 8.05 -36.75
N VAL A 810 4.94 8.38 -35.74
CA VAL A 810 5.72 9.62 -35.68
C VAL A 810 7.20 9.26 -35.77
N THR A 811 7.91 9.87 -36.71
CA THR A 811 9.35 9.66 -36.89
C THR A 811 10.09 10.98 -36.87
N LEU A 812 11.28 11.03 -36.28
CA LEU A 812 12.17 12.19 -36.33
C LEU A 812 13.63 11.77 -36.21
N ASP A 813 14.54 12.64 -36.64
CA ASP A 813 15.98 12.43 -36.48
C ASP A 813 16.45 13.11 -35.19
N LEU A 814 17.07 12.32 -34.33
CA LEU A 814 17.66 12.73 -33.06
C LEU A 814 19.18 12.69 -33.18
N THR A 815 19.83 13.85 -33.09
CA THR A 815 21.29 13.96 -33.16
C THR A 815 21.84 14.32 -31.80
N ASN A 816 22.84 13.57 -31.32
CA ASN A 816 23.61 13.99 -30.16
C ASN A 816 24.73 14.92 -30.65
N SER A 817 24.53 16.23 -30.48
CA SER A 817 25.48 17.27 -30.88
C SER A 817 26.52 17.61 -29.81
N GLY A 818 26.47 16.94 -28.66
CA GLY A 818 27.44 17.13 -27.59
C GLY A 818 28.68 16.26 -27.72
N LYS A 819 29.49 16.24 -26.66
CA LYS A 819 30.81 15.57 -26.62
C LYS A 819 30.81 14.26 -25.83
N ARG A 820 29.65 13.85 -25.28
CA ARG A 820 29.50 12.65 -24.47
C ARG A 820 28.36 11.82 -25.02
N ASP A 821 28.49 10.52 -24.94
CA ASP A 821 27.36 9.61 -25.16
C ASP A 821 26.28 9.91 -24.11
N GLY A 822 25.02 9.72 -24.48
CA GLY A 822 23.92 10.01 -23.58
C GLY A 822 22.59 9.49 -24.10
N ASP A 823 21.63 9.51 -23.19
CA ASP A 823 20.24 9.20 -23.51
C ASP A 823 19.44 10.50 -23.58
N ASP A 824 18.48 10.53 -24.50
CA ASP A 824 17.42 11.54 -24.52
C ASP A 824 16.06 10.84 -24.57
N VAL A 825 15.05 11.46 -23.97
CA VAL A 825 13.67 11.00 -24.02
C VAL A 825 12.90 11.88 -24.99
N VAL A 826 12.68 11.38 -26.20
CA VAL A 826 11.81 12.05 -27.18
C VAL A 826 10.38 11.99 -26.66
N GLN A 827 9.79 13.15 -26.37
CA GLN A 827 8.42 13.26 -25.87
C GLN A 827 7.50 13.82 -26.97
N LEU A 828 6.36 13.18 -27.18
CA LEU A 828 5.35 13.60 -28.15
C LEU A 828 4.12 14.14 -27.44
N TYR A 829 3.72 15.35 -27.82
CA TYR A 829 2.57 16.04 -27.28
C TYR A 829 1.53 16.30 -28.36
N ALA A 830 0.27 15.99 -28.07
CA ALA A 830 -0.87 16.31 -28.91
C ALA A 830 -1.62 17.52 -28.34
N THR A 831 -1.86 18.53 -29.19
CA THR A 831 -2.78 19.62 -28.91
C THR A 831 -4.04 19.43 -29.75
N PRO A 832 -5.23 19.32 -29.12
CA PRO A 832 -6.49 19.13 -29.84
C PRO A 832 -6.87 20.38 -30.66
N PRO A 833 -7.78 20.23 -31.64
CA PRO A 833 -8.39 21.36 -32.34
C PRO A 833 -9.10 22.29 -31.37
N ALA A 834 -9.15 23.58 -31.71
CA ALA A 834 -9.84 24.59 -30.91
C ALA A 834 -11.29 24.20 -30.61
N SER A 835 -11.73 24.46 -29.38
CA SER A 835 -13.06 24.10 -28.89
C SER A 835 -13.63 25.23 -28.05
N SER A 836 -14.97 25.33 -28.03
CA SER A 836 -15.68 26.23 -27.11
C SER A 836 -15.73 25.70 -25.67
N GLN A 837 -15.35 24.43 -25.46
CA GLN A 837 -15.26 23.81 -24.15
C GLN A 837 -13.82 23.90 -23.61
N PRO A 838 -13.62 24.02 -22.28
CA PRO A 838 -12.29 23.90 -21.68
C PRO A 838 -11.58 22.62 -22.13
N GLN A 839 -10.29 22.77 -22.46
CA GLN A 839 -9.42 21.70 -22.93
C GLN A 839 -8.01 21.89 -22.37
N GLU A 840 -7.23 20.82 -22.39
CA GLU A 840 -5.81 20.88 -22.10
C GLU A 840 -5.04 21.69 -23.15
N LEU A 841 -3.97 22.35 -22.70
CA LEU A 841 -3.00 23.05 -23.53
C LEU A 841 -2.26 22.09 -24.48
N ARG A 842 -2.03 20.86 -23.99
CA ARG A 842 -1.46 19.70 -24.68
C ARG A 842 -1.52 18.48 -23.76
N ALA A 843 -1.42 17.28 -24.33
CA ALA A 843 -1.26 16.04 -23.59
C ALA A 843 -0.16 15.17 -24.21
N LEU A 844 0.63 14.50 -23.38
CA LEU A 844 1.59 13.48 -23.78
C LEU A 844 0.83 12.36 -24.49
N CYS A 845 1.30 11.98 -25.66
CA CYS A 845 0.66 10.96 -26.50
C CYS A 845 1.64 9.87 -26.98
N GLY A 846 2.92 9.98 -26.63
CA GLY A 846 3.95 8.99 -26.89
C GLY A 846 5.30 9.47 -26.38
N PHE A 847 6.22 8.54 -26.12
CA PHE A 847 7.61 8.88 -25.83
C PHE A 847 8.55 7.73 -26.21
N ARG A 848 9.84 8.04 -26.31
CA ARG A 848 10.89 7.03 -26.53
C ARG A 848 12.23 7.49 -25.96
N ARG A 849 12.71 6.79 -24.93
CA ARG A 849 14.11 6.85 -24.49
C ARG A 849 15.02 6.25 -25.57
N THR A 850 16.07 6.98 -25.94
CA THR A 850 17.02 6.55 -26.97
C THR A 850 18.44 6.91 -26.55
N HIS A 851 19.32 5.91 -26.46
CA HIS A 851 20.76 6.12 -26.35
C HIS A 851 21.34 6.57 -27.70
N VAL A 852 22.17 7.61 -27.70
CA VAL A 852 22.81 8.16 -28.91
C VAL A 852 24.27 8.52 -28.59
N LYS A 853 25.22 8.01 -29.37
CA LYS A 853 26.64 8.33 -29.19
C LYS A 853 26.94 9.77 -29.59
N ALA A 854 27.99 10.37 -29.04
CA ALA A 854 28.42 11.71 -29.41
C ALA A 854 28.64 11.83 -30.93
N GLY A 855 28.00 12.82 -31.57
CA GLY A 855 28.04 13.04 -33.01
C GLY A 855 27.17 12.10 -33.87
N GLU A 856 26.48 11.13 -33.26
CA GLU A 856 25.58 10.21 -33.97
C GLU A 856 24.20 10.83 -34.17
N THR A 857 23.58 10.53 -35.32
CA THR A 857 22.15 10.78 -35.59
C THR A 857 21.42 9.45 -35.66
N ARG A 858 20.28 9.34 -34.97
CA ARG A 858 19.36 8.20 -35.05
C ARG A 858 17.97 8.65 -35.45
N THR A 859 17.34 7.89 -36.34
CA THR A 859 15.90 8.06 -36.60
C THR A 859 15.10 7.35 -35.52
N VAL A 860 14.34 8.12 -34.74
CA VAL A 860 13.45 7.65 -33.68
C VAL A 860 12.05 7.47 -34.25
N THR A 861 11.41 6.34 -33.95
CA THR A 861 10.02 6.04 -34.35
C THR A 861 9.18 5.78 -33.10
N VAL A 862 8.03 6.44 -33.01
CA VAL A 862 7.07 6.31 -31.91
C VAL A 862 5.68 6.09 -32.49
N THR A 863 4.96 5.10 -31.95
CA THR A 863 3.55 4.90 -32.28
C THR A 863 2.70 5.65 -31.27
N VAL A 864 1.86 6.57 -31.74
CA VAL A 864 0.85 7.25 -30.93
C VAL A 864 -0.46 6.47 -31.07
N PRO A 865 -0.93 5.78 -30.01
CA PRO A 865 -2.14 4.99 -30.10
C PRO A 865 -3.38 5.90 -30.17
N ALA A 866 -4.42 5.46 -30.89
CA ALA A 866 -5.67 6.22 -31.02
C ALA A 866 -6.29 6.61 -29.66
N VAL A 867 -6.09 5.76 -28.65
CA VAL A 867 -6.56 6.00 -27.27
C VAL A 867 -5.96 7.26 -26.63
N ALA A 868 -4.77 7.71 -27.06
CA ALA A 868 -4.15 8.94 -26.57
C ALA A 868 -4.79 10.21 -27.17
N LEU A 869 -5.49 10.08 -28.30
CA LEU A 869 -6.10 11.18 -29.05
C LEU A 869 -7.60 11.34 -28.77
N ARG A 870 -8.23 10.38 -28.11
CA ARG A 870 -9.66 10.45 -27.77
C ARG A 870 -9.91 11.44 -26.62
N ARG A 871 -11.07 12.07 -26.60
CA ARG A 871 -11.58 12.95 -25.54
C ARG A 871 -13.03 12.61 -25.23
N TRP A 872 -13.45 12.91 -24.01
CA TRP A 872 -14.82 12.67 -23.56
C TRP A 872 -15.79 13.67 -24.21
N ASP A 873 -16.73 13.13 -24.99
CA ASP A 873 -17.85 13.86 -25.56
C ASP A 873 -19.02 13.79 -24.57
N ILE A 874 -19.22 14.87 -23.80
CA ILE A 874 -20.26 14.97 -22.76
C ILE A 874 -21.66 14.74 -23.33
N ALA A 875 -21.92 15.19 -24.56
CA ALA A 875 -23.24 15.07 -25.19
C ALA A 875 -23.52 13.62 -25.59
N LYS A 876 -22.50 12.91 -26.09
CA LYS A 876 -22.63 11.50 -26.50
C LYS A 876 -22.45 10.51 -25.34
N LYS A 877 -21.90 10.94 -24.21
CA LYS A 877 -21.50 10.07 -23.09
C LYS A 877 -20.55 8.96 -23.55
N ASP A 878 -19.64 9.30 -24.46
CA ASP A 878 -18.63 8.38 -24.98
C ASP A 878 -17.35 9.11 -25.39
N TYR A 879 -16.27 8.36 -25.60
CA TYR A 879 -15.03 8.89 -26.14
C TYR A 879 -15.13 9.06 -27.67
N ALA A 880 -14.62 10.18 -28.17
CA ALA A 880 -14.44 10.43 -29.60
C ALA A 880 -13.08 11.09 -29.83
N ILE A 881 -12.52 10.98 -31.03
CA ILE A 881 -11.40 11.83 -31.44
C ILE A 881 -11.99 13.12 -32.03
N PRO A 882 -11.77 14.30 -31.41
CA PRO A 882 -12.19 15.57 -31.98
C PRO A 882 -11.72 15.72 -33.43
N SER A 883 -12.65 16.00 -34.35
CA SER A 883 -12.33 16.26 -35.75
C SER A 883 -11.70 17.63 -35.93
N GLY A 884 -10.66 17.73 -36.77
CA GLY A 884 -10.04 19.01 -37.10
C GLY A 884 -8.51 18.97 -37.11
N ASP A 885 -7.90 20.15 -37.02
CA ASP A 885 -6.46 20.30 -37.07
C ASP A 885 -5.83 20.03 -35.69
N TRP A 886 -5.11 18.91 -35.60
CA TRP A 886 -4.31 18.55 -34.44
C TRP A 886 -2.87 18.99 -34.64
N THR A 887 -2.24 19.48 -33.58
CA THR A 887 -0.78 19.68 -33.58
C THR A 887 -0.11 18.54 -32.83
N ILE A 888 0.79 17.83 -33.49
CA ILE A 888 1.71 16.87 -32.89
C ILE A 888 3.07 17.54 -32.77
N ALA A 889 3.56 17.68 -31.54
CA ALA A 889 4.85 18.28 -31.24
C ALA A 889 5.81 17.25 -30.66
N ALA A 890 7.07 17.30 -31.08
CA ALA A 890 8.17 16.58 -30.44
C ALA A 890 9.03 17.57 -29.66
N GLY A 891 9.36 17.22 -28.42
CA GLY A 891 10.13 18.08 -27.52
C GLY A 891 10.95 17.30 -26.50
N ALA A 892 11.87 18.01 -25.85
CA ALA A 892 12.63 17.50 -24.71
C ALA A 892 11.90 17.73 -23.37
N SER A 893 10.87 18.57 -23.37
CA SER A 893 9.93 18.74 -22.26
C SER A 893 8.60 19.29 -22.78
N SER A 894 7.58 19.37 -21.92
CA SER A 894 6.31 20.02 -22.25
C SER A 894 6.44 21.50 -22.58
N ALA A 895 7.53 22.17 -22.18
CA ALA A 895 7.82 23.57 -22.50
C ALA A 895 8.87 23.75 -23.63
N ASP A 896 9.76 22.78 -23.85
CA ASP A 896 10.77 22.79 -24.93
C ASP A 896 10.31 21.92 -26.11
N LEU A 897 9.38 22.47 -26.91
CA LEU A 897 8.86 21.84 -28.12
C LEU A 897 9.68 22.26 -29.34
N ARG A 898 10.49 21.34 -29.88
CA ARG A 898 11.50 21.63 -30.90
C ARG A 898 11.00 21.42 -32.32
N GLN A 899 10.09 20.47 -32.53
CA GLN A 899 9.50 20.17 -33.84
C GLN A 899 7.98 20.06 -33.71
N LYS A 900 7.25 20.47 -34.74
CA LYS A 900 5.78 20.41 -34.77
C LYS A 900 5.27 20.06 -36.16
N ALA A 901 4.20 19.27 -36.21
CA ALA A 901 3.47 18.96 -37.43
C ALA A 901 1.97 19.10 -37.16
N THR A 902 1.25 19.67 -38.13
CA THR A 902 -0.22 19.72 -38.09
C THR A 902 -0.78 18.60 -38.94
N ILE A 903 -1.72 17.84 -38.39
CA ILE A 903 -2.45 16.79 -39.09
C ILE A 903 -3.94 17.01 -38.96
N LYS A 904 -4.71 16.47 -39.91
CA LYS A 904 -6.16 16.50 -39.86
C LYS A 904 -6.70 15.13 -39.51
N LEU A 905 -7.48 15.04 -38.45
CA LEU A 905 -8.15 13.82 -37.99
C LEU A 905 -9.67 13.91 -38.15
#